data_AF-A0A6A0GTP2-F1
#
_entry.id   AF-A0A6A0GTP2-F1
#
_cell.length_a   1.000
_cell.length_b   1.000
_cell.length_c   1.000
_cell.angle_alpha   90.00
_cell.angle_beta   90.00
_cell.angle_gamma   90.00
#
_symmetry.space_group_name_H-M   'P 1'
#
loop_
_entity.id
_entity.type
_entity.pdbx_description
1 polymer ?
#
loop_
_entity_poly.entity_id
_entity_poly.type
_entity_poly.pdbx_seq_one_letter_code
_entity_poly.pdbx_strand_id
1 'polypeptide(L)'
;MKLVLAVLCLAVGASAWPQWLSDSPQHRFSLTLYHYFAADLAHRQQTVNRLLYRSTEPLRFDELEAAAANFHPDADTSLYKDDGVAVKRLLKELEDHRLLEKHHWFSLFNTRQREEALMLFDVLMNSKTWETAVNNAAYFRERVNEGEFVYALYAAVIHSSLGEGIVLPPLYEVTPHLFTNSEVIQKAYTAKMTQTPGKFRMEFTGSKKNSEQRVAYFGEDIGMNVHHVTWHLDFPFWWNDAYGYHLDRKGELFFWAHHQLTVRFDAERLSNNLDVVDELYWDRPIKEGFAPHTTYRYGGEFPTRPDNARFEDVDGIVRVRDMIIHESRIRDAIAQGYITAADGTKIDIRNSEGIDHLGDIIESSLYSPNAQYYGALHNSAHVILGRQADPHGKFNLPPSVMEHFETATRDPAFFRLHKYMDNIFKEHKDSLPPYTAGEIGFPGVHLTSVGVEGKLETYFEDFEFDLKMAVDSSESVNEVDVSATVSRLNHNDFTYKFEIKSDSEEHAVVRVFLCPRRDSNGIIFTFEEGRWHCIEMDKFWTKLSAGANVIKRKSTDSSVTVPDVPSFSTLIAEADKAVAGSSDFDFARYTRSCGIPNRMLLPKGSATGMEFALVVSVTNGESDEQHDALEDATTQSHTLCGIHGEKYPDHQPMGFPLDRRIPDERVFLSSDNNAYTIREEALMIFDVFMNCRTWDTAVNNAAYFRERVNEGEFMYAIYATVIHSELWDGLVLPPLYEVTPHMFTNSDVIARAYVAQMIQTPGKFRKEFNSRQKNPEQRVAYFTEDIGMNFHHFIWHLHFPFWWNDAYGHHLDRKGEFFFWSHHQLIARYDAERLSNNLECVNELHWDRPIKEGFCPHMTYRYGTEFPSRSDNVNFEDVAGVARVRDMIIHEARIRNAICLGYITAANGSRIDIKNNEGIVHLGNILESSHYSLNDQFYGALHNRAHVILGRTPDPNGKFNLIPSVMEHHQIAIRDPAFFRLHKYIDNIFKEHKDSLPPYTAEEIGFPGVHLTSVGVEGKLETNFEDFEFDLKMAVDSSESVNEVNVSSIVPRLNHNDFTYKFEINSDVAKHAVVRVFLCPRRDSNGIIFTLEEGRWNCIEMDKFWTKLSIGANDIKRKSSDSSVTVPDVPSFQTLITEADKAVAGSSDFDFAHYARSCGIPNRMLLPKGSENGMEFALVVSVTDGESDEQHDALEDATTESHTQCGIHGEKYPDHQPMGFPLDRRIPDERVFLSSDNNAYTIVKVYHKGDHGEHGDHGEHH
;
A
#
# COMPACT_ATOMS: atom_id res chain seq x y z
N MET A 1 65.74 4.02 -21.13
CA MET A 1 66.26 2.64 -21.35
C MET A 1 65.36 1.98 -22.39
N LYS A 2 65.65 2.16 -23.69
CA LYS A 2 66.22 1.16 -24.65
C LYS A 2 65.37 -0.11 -24.77
N LEU A 3 64.94 -0.65 -25.92
CA LEU A 3 64.97 -0.37 -27.37
C LEU A 3 64.14 -1.58 -27.96
N VAL A 4 63.13 -1.43 -28.84
CA VAL A 4 63.19 -1.46 -30.33
C VAL A 4 63.26 -2.86 -31.01
N LEU A 5 62.31 -3.04 -31.95
CA LEU A 5 62.29 -3.76 -33.24
C LEU A 5 62.72 -5.25 -33.39
N ALA A 6 61.73 -6.07 -33.77
CA ALA A 6 61.52 -6.77 -35.06
C ALA A 6 62.68 -7.00 -36.09
N VAL A 7 62.54 -8.08 -36.89
CA VAL A 7 62.52 -8.11 -38.40
C VAL A 7 63.33 -9.26 -39.12
N LEU A 8 62.65 -9.92 -40.11
CA LEU A 8 63.08 -10.55 -41.42
C LEU A 8 63.67 -11.98 -41.50
N CYS A 9 63.39 -12.81 -42.53
CA CYS A 9 63.36 -12.63 -44.02
C CYS A 9 62.14 -13.33 -44.72
N LEU A 10 61.39 -12.82 -45.73
CA LEU A 10 61.64 -12.43 -47.17
C LEU A 10 62.29 -13.54 -48.04
N ALA A 11 61.91 -13.86 -49.29
CA ALA A 11 61.08 -13.27 -50.38
C ALA A 11 60.71 -14.42 -51.39
N VAL A 12 59.78 -14.35 -52.36
CA VAL A 12 59.67 -13.57 -53.63
C VAL A 12 58.27 -13.93 -54.23
N GLY A 13 57.32 -13.05 -54.60
CA GLY A 13 57.26 -12.09 -55.73
C GLY A 13 56.89 -12.81 -57.06
N ALA A 14 55.89 -12.50 -57.89
CA ALA A 14 55.06 -11.32 -58.21
C ALA A 14 53.77 -11.82 -58.94
N SER A 15 52.62 -11.13 -59.01
CA SER A 15 52.38 -9.91 -59.82
C SER A 15 51.02 -9.21 -59.55
N ALA A 16 51.08 -7.87 -59.41
CA ALA A 16 50.18 -6.80 -59.89
C ALA A 16 48.68 -6.67 -59.46
N TRP A 17 48.44 -5.86 -58.40
CA TRP A 17 47.58 -4.64 -58.18
C TRP A 17 46.52 -4.22 -59.23
N PRO A 18 45.51 -3.34 -58.91
CA PRO A 18 44.78 -3.08 -57.65
C PRO A 18 43.23 -2.83 -57.78
N GLN A 19 42.55 -2.83 -56.62
CA GLN A 19 41.47 -1.90 -56.18
C GLN A 19 39.95 -2.12 -56.46
N TRP A 20 39.22 -2.18 -55.33
CA TRP A 20 37.81 -1.81 -55.00
C TRP A 20 36.62 -2.78 -55.17
N LEU A 21 35.85 -2.81 -54.07
CA LEU A 21 34.41 -3.09 -53.87
C LEU A 21 33.92 -4.54 -53.59
N SER A 22 33.31 -4.65 -52.40
CA SER A 22 32.14 -5.42 -51.95
C SER A 22 31.94 -6.87 -52.38
N ASP A 23 31.50 -7.65 -51.37
CA ASP A 23 30.86 -8.97 -51.42
C ASP A 23 31.71 -10.15 -51.86
N SER A 24 31.97 -11.07 -50.91
CA SER A 24 31.84 -12.49 -51.23
C SER A 24 31.50 -13.36 -50.02
N PRO A 25 30.66 -14.39 -50.23
CA PRO A 25 30.16 -15.35 -49.26
C PRO A 25 31.12 -16.52 -49.07
N GLN A 26 31.19 -17.07 -47.86
CA GLN A 26 31.80 -18.38 -47.62
C GLN A 26 30.90 -19.25 -46.74
N HIS A 27 29.90 -19.86 -47.38
CA HIS A 27 29.42 -21.19 -46.97
C HIS A 27 29.43 -22.08 -48.21
N ARG A 28 30.40 -22.99 -48.28
CA ARG A 28 30.26 -24.38 -48.76
C ARG A 28 31.62 -25.07 -48.79
N PHE A 29 31.59 -26.34 -48.38
CA PHE A 29 32.66 -27.36 -48.36
C PHE A 29 33.64 -27.36 -47.18
N SER A 30 33.23 -28.05 -46.11
CA SER A 30 33.85 -29.34 -45.77
C SER A 30 32.87 -30.21 -44.98
N LEU A 31 32.07 -30.97 -45.73
CA LEU A 31 31.07 -31.93 -45.24
C LEU A 31 31.54 -33.30 -45.72
N THR A 32 32.34 -34.01 -44.91
CA THR A 32 32.44 -35.49 -44.80
C THR A 32 33.68 -35.85 -43.97
N LEU A 33 33.49 -36.33 -42.73
CA LEU A 33 34.31 -37.29 -41.94
C LEU A 33 34.28 -37.14 -40.39
N TYR A 34 33.24 -36.54 -39.80
CA TYR A 34 33.03 -36.55 -38.33
C TYR A 34 31.57 -36.83 -37.91
N HIS A 35 30.87 -37.71 -38.62
CA HIS A 35 29.57 -38.26 -38.18
C HIS A 35 29.79 -39.66 -37.60
N TYR A 36 30.10 -39.75 -36.31
CA TYR A 36 29.83 -40.94 -35.51
C TYR A 36 29.64 -40.49 -34.05
N PHE A 37 28.40 -40.65 -33.57
CA PHE A 37 27.90 -40.54 -32.18
C PHE A 37 27.56 -39.15 -31.57
N ALA A 38 26.70 -38.38 -32.24
CA ALA A 38 25.70 -37.56 -31.56
C ALA A 38 24.36 -37.71 -32.31
N ALA A 39 23.30 -38.12 -31.63
CA ALA A 39 21.96 -38.17 -32.25
C ALA A 39 21.54 -36.74 -32.59
N ASP A 40 21.04 -36.50 -33.81
CA ASP A 40 20.49 -35.19 -34.17
C ASP A 40 19.26 -34.85 -33.32
N LEU A 41 18.85 -33.58 -33.31
CA LEU A 41 17.74 -33.11 -32.46
C LEU A 41 16.42 -33.85 -32.75
N ALA A 42 16.15 -34.22 -34.00
CA ALA A 42 14.92 -34.93 -34.37
C ALA A 42 14.87 -36.33 -33.74
N HIS A 43 15.98 -37.08 -33.77
CA HIS A 43 16.08 -38.38 -33.09
C HIS A 43 15.96 -38.24 -31.58
N ARG A 44 16.56 -37.21 -30.98
CA ARG A 44 16.45 -36.94 -29.54
C ARG A 44 15.00 -36.63 -29.14
N GLN A 45 14.31 -35.76 -29.88
CA GLN A 45 12.90 -35.45 -29.67
C GLN A 45 12.02 -36.71 -29.80
N GLN A 46 12.19 -37.48 -30.88
CA GLN A 46 11.44 -38.70 -31.12
C GLN A 46 11.58 -39.68 -29.94
N THR A 47 12.80 -39.85 -29.43
CA THR A 47 13.08 -40.76 -28.31
C THR A 47 12.36 -40.33 -27.03
N VAL A 48 12.39 -39.03 -26.69
CA VAL A 48 11.67 -38.50 -25.51
C VAL A 48 10.15 -38.68 -25.66
N ASN A 49 9.62 -38.39 -26.86
CA ASN A 49 8.21 -38.62 -27.15
C ASN A 49 7.81 -40.09 -26.93
N ARG A 50 8.64 -41.03 -27.41
CA ARG A 50 8.41 -42.48 -27.26
C ARG A 50 8.53 -42.98 -25.82
N LEU A 51 9.43 -42.41 -25.01
CA LEU A 51 9.54 -42.72 -23.58
C LEU A 51 8.30 -42.27 -22.79
N LEU A 52 7.73 -41.11 -23.13
CA LEU A 52 6.55 -40.55 -22.47
C LEU A 52 5.22 -41.14 -22.97
N TYR A 53 5.23 -41.74 -24.15
CA TYR A 53 4.05 -42.36 -24.73
C TYR A 53 3.55 -43.51 -23.83
N ARG A 54 2.30 -43.42 -23.38
CA ARG A 54 1.61 -44.40 -22.50
C ARG A 54 2.48 -44.83 -21.32
N SER A 55 2.95 -43.87 -20.51
CA SER A 55 3.83 -44.10 -19.36
C SER A 55 3.29 -45.12 -18.32
N THR A 56 1.98 -45.33 -18.27
CA THR A 56 1.30 -46.30 -17.39
C THR A 56 1.33 -47.75 -17.90
N GLU A 57 1.73 -47.96 -19.16
CA GLU A 57 1.81 -49.26 -19.84
C GLU A 57 3.28 -49.62 -20.15
N PRO A 58 3.61 -50.91 -20.37
CA PRO A 58 4.92 -51.31 -20.87
C PRO A 58 5.30 -50.57 -22.15
N LEU A 59 6.61 -50.37 -22.37
CA LEU A 59 7.17 -49.85 -23.62
C LEU A 59 6.61 -50.63 -24.82
N ARG A 60 6.44 -49.93 -25.95
CA ARG A 60 5.87 -50.46 -27.20
C ARG A 60 6.78 -50.36 -28.41
N PHE A 61 7.95 -49.76 -28.22
CA PHE A 61 8.89 -49.47 -29.28
C PHE A 61 10.06 -50.42 -29.12
N ASP A 62 10.25 -51.32 -30.11
CA ASP A 62 11.24 -52.41 -30.08
C ASP A 62 12.63 -51.94 -29.64
N GLU A 63 13.04 -50.74 -30.04
CA GLU A 63 14.34 -50.15 -29.68
C GLU A 63 14.47 -49.85 -28.18
N LEU A 64 13.42 -49.32 -27.56
CA LEU A 64 13.39 -48.96 -26.15
C LEU A 64 13.14 -50.20 -25.28
N GLU A 65 12.32 -51.14 -25.74
CA GLU A 65 12.15 -52.45 -25.10
C GLU A 65 13.48 -53.22 -25.06
N ALA A 66 14.20 -53.24 -26.19
CA ALA A 66 15.52 -53.86 -26.26
C ALA A 66 16.53 -53.15 -25.34
N ALA A 67 16.49 -51.81 -25.25
CA ALA A 67 17.31 -51.06 -24.32
C ALA A 67 16.98 -51.42 -22.85
N ALA A 68 15.71 -51.44 -22.47
CA ALA A 68 15.25 -51.75 -21.11
C ALA A 68 15.56 -53.21 -20.67
N ALA A 69 15.62 -54.15 -21.63
CA ALA A 69 15.88 -55.55 -21.37
C ALA A 69 17.38 -55.91 -21.34
N ASN A 70 18.20 -55.28 -22.18
CA ASN A 70 19.60 -55.65 -22.38
C ASN A 70 20.60 -54.74 -21.63
N PHE A 71 20.15 -53.58 -21.14
CA PHE A 71 20.99 -52.66 -20.39
C PHE A 71 21.01 -53.01 -18.89
N HIS A 72 22.22 -53.04 -18.31
CA HIS A 72 22.43 -53.13 -16.87
C HIS A 72 23.10 -51.84 -16.40
N PRO A 73 22.40 -50.98 -15.62
CA PRO A 73 22.87 -49.62 -15.36
C PRO A 73 24.22 -49.49 -14.63
N ASP A 74 24.64 -50.47 -13.85
CA ASP A 74 25.93 -50.47 -13.12
C ASP A 74 27.03 -51.33 -13.77
N ALA A 75 26.76 -51.95 -14.93
CA ALA A 75 27.71 -52.83 -15.61
C ALA A 75 28.95 -52.07 -16.13
N ASP A 76 28.81 -50.79 -16.45
CA ASP A 76 29.90 -49.88 -16.78
C ASP A 76 29.69 -48.52 -16.10
N THR A 77 30.38 -48.32 -14.98
CA THR A 77 30.29 -47.08 -14.21
C THR A 77 30.99 -45.91 -14.89
N SER A 78 31.82 -46.15 -15.91
CA SER A 78 32.52 -45.09 -16.64
C SER A 78 31.56 -44.26 -17.51
N LEU A 79 30.34 -44.75 -17.74
CA LEU A 79 29.26 -44.06 -18.45
C LEU A 79 28.71 -42.83 -17.71
N TYR A 80 29.00 -42.69 -16.41
CA TYR A 80 28.49 -41.62 -15.57
C TYR A 80 29.56 -40.62 -15.13
N LYS A 81 29.18 -39.36 -14.91
CA LYS A 81 30.03 -38.26 -14.44
C LYS A 81 30.51 -38.47 -13.00
N ASP A 82 29.73 -39.18 -12.19
CA ASP A 82 29.96 -39.45 -10.77
C ASP A 82 30.55 -40.84 -10.49
N ASP A 83 31.13 -41.49 -11.50
CA ASP A 83 31.65 -42.86 -11.43
C ASP A 83 30.60 -43.90 -10.96
N GLY A 84 29.33 -43.66 -11.29
CA GLY A 84 28.22 -44.59 -11.08
C GLY A 84 27.71 -44.64 -9.62
N VAL A 85 27.92 -43.59 -8.83
CA VAL A 85 27.46 -43.52 -7.45
C VAL A 85 25.93 -43.44 -7.39
N ALA A 86 25.32 -42.55 -8.15
CA ALA A 86 23.87 -42.34 -8.22
C ALA A 86 23.15 -43.61 -8.68
N VAL A 87 23.65 -44.26 -9.74
CA VAL A 87 23.01 -45.45 -10.30
C VAL A 87 23.06 -46.65 -9.34
N LYS A 88 24.17 -46.84 -8.63
CA LYS A 88 24.28 -47.88 -7.60
C LYS A 88 23.34 -47.62 -6.43
N ARG A 89 23.14 -46.35 -6.05
CA ARG A 89 22.17 -45.98 -5.00
C ARG A 89 20.75 -46.35 -5.41
N LEU A 90 20.33 -45.96 -6.62
CA LEU A 90 18.98 -46.25 -7.10
C LEU A 90 18.76 -47.75 -7.31
N LEU A 91 19.72 -48.47 -7.91
CA LEU A 91 19.63 -49.92 -8.07
C LEU A 91 19.54 -50.63 -6.73
N LYS A 92 20.27 -50.18 -5.71
CA LYS A 92 20.16 -50.76 -4.38
C LYS A 92 18.75 -50.61 -3.79
N GLU A 93 18.15 -49.43 -3.87
CA GLU A 93 16.77 -49.23 -3.37
C GLU A 93 15.75 -50.05 -4.17
N LEU A 94 15.98 -50.23 -5.47
CA LEU A 94 15.18 -51.11 -6.34
C LEU A 94 15.32 -52.59 -5.95
N GLU A 95 16.54 -53.08 -5.74
CA GLU A 95 16.86 -54.46 -5.33
C GLU A 95 16.35 -54.78 -3.91
N ASP A 96 16.41 -53.79 -3.01
CA ASP A 96 15.89 -53.89 -1.65
C ASP A 96 14.35 -53.78 -1.61
N HIS A 97 13.67 -53.59 -2.76
CA HIS A 97 12.22 -53.41 -2.88
C HIS A 97 11.67 -52.24 -2.03
N ARG A 98 12.39 -51.11 -2.02
CA ARG A 98 12.07 -49.92 -1.20
C ARG A 98 11.55 -48.73 -2.00
N LEU A 99 11.41 -48.87 -3.32
CA LEU A 99 10.80 -47.87 -4.19
C LEU A 99 9.27 -47.98 -4.17
N LEU A 100 8.61 -46.87 -4.51
CA LEU A 100 7.16 -46.77 -4.69
C LEU A 100 6.71 -47.75 -5.78
N GLU A 101 5.59 -48.43 -5.52
CA GLU A 101 5.01 -49.34 -6.49
C GLU A 101 4.48 -48.60 -7.74
N LYS A 102 4.53 -49.27 -8.89
CA LYS A 102 3.83 -48.80 -10.10
C LYS A 102 2.33 -48.76 -9.85
N HIS A 103 1.62 -47.94 -10.62
CA HIS A 103 0.18 -47.77 -10.50
C HIS A 103 -0.26 -47.24 -9.13
N HIS A 104 0.51 -46.29 -8.61
CA HIS A 104 0.23 -45.55 -7.37
C HIS A 104 0.37 -44.04 -7.63
N TRP A 105 -0.33 -43.21 -6.85
CA TRP A 105 -0.16 -41.75 -6.93
C TRP A 105 1.24 -41.33 -6.45
N PHE A 106 1.78 -40.30 -7.09
CA PHE A 106 3.04 -39.65 -6.75
C PHE A 106 2.76 -38.20 -6.40
N SER A 107 3.30 -37.70 -5.28
CA SER A 107 3.32 -36.28 -4.95
C SER A 107 4.73 -35.84 -4.62
N LEU A 108 5.18 -34.77 -5.28
CA LEU A 108 6.48 -34.16 -5.01
C LEU A 108 6.61 -33.64 -3.57
N PHE A 109 5.50 -33.33 -2.89
CA PHE A 109 5.53 -32.86 -1.50
C PHE A 109 5.79 -34.00 -0.51
N ASN A 110 5.52 -35.26 -0.89
CA ASN A 110 5.89 -36.41 -0.08
C ASN A 110 7.42 -36.60 -0.07
N THR A 111 8.03 -36.51 1.10
CA THR A 111 9.49 -36.54 1.25
C THR A 111 10.14 -37.80 0.70
N ARG A 112 9.52 -38.97 0.88
CA ARG A 112 10.11 -40.23 0.42
C ARG A 112 9.97 -40.41 -1.09
N GLN A 113 8.78 -40.16 -1.63
CA GLN A 113 8.54 -40.24 -3.08
C GLN A 113 9.41 -39.23 -3.84
N ARG A 114 9.55 -38.01 -3.30
CA ARG A 114 10.50 -37.03 -3.84
C ARG A 114 11.93 -37.55 -3.82
N GLU A 115 12.40 -38.13 -2.73
CA GLU A 115 13.74 -38.73 -2.67
C GLU A 115 13.97 -39.76 -3.78
N GLU A 116 12.98 -40.63 -4.03
CA GLU A 116 13.04 -41.68 -5.05
C GLU A 116 13.06 -41.11 -6.48
N ALA A 117 12.19 -40.14 -6.78
CA ALA A 117 12.22 -39.42 -8.05
C ALA A 117 13.56 -38.71 -8.29
N LEU A 118 14.15 -38.12 -7.24
CA LEU A 118 15.45 -37.45 -7.32
C LEU A 118 16.61 -38.43 -7.52
N MET A 119 16.52 -39.66 -7.01
CA MET A 119 17.52 -40.69 -7.33
C MET A 119 17.54 -41.02 -8.82
N LEU A 120 16.38 -41.05 -9.49
CA LEU A 120 16.31 -41.24 -10.93
C LEU A 120 16.82 -40.00 -11.69
N PHE A 121 16.45 -38.80 -11.25
CA PHE A 121 16.98 -37.55 -11.79
C PHE A 121 18.52 -37.50 -11.72
N ASP A 122 19.10 -37.86 -10.56
CA ASP A 122 20.55 -37.91 -10.36
C ASP A 122 21.24 -38.83 -11.39
N VAL A 123 20.65 -40.00 -11.70
CA VAL A 123 21.18 -40.92 -12.71
C VAL A 123 21.14 -40.30 -14.11
N LEU A 124 20.05 -39.65 -14.47
CA LEU A 124 19.90 -39.00 -15.78
C LEU A 124 20.87 -37.81 -15.93
N MET A 125 21.00 -36.96 -14.90
CA MET A 125 21.93 -35.82 -14.89
C MET A 125 23.41 -36.24 -14.98
N ASN A 126 23.74 -37.38 -14.36
CA ASN A 126 25.10 -37.92 -14.39
C ASN A 126 25.42 -38.73 -15.64
N SER A 127 24.47 -39.00 -16.54
CA SER A 127 24.76 -39.70 -17.81
C SER A 127 25.68 -38.85 -18.71
N LYS A 128 26.78 -39.44 -19.21
CA LYS A 128 27.75 -38.71 -20.07
C LYS A 128 27.31 -38.56 -21.52
N THR A 129 26.51 -39.50 -22.03
CA THR A 129 26.09 -39.56 -23.43
C THR A 129 24.58 -39.69 -23.53
N TRP A 130 24.02 -39.23 -24.66
CA TRP A 130 22.60 -39.41 -24.98
C TRP A 130 22.16 -40.88 -24.88
N GLU A 131 22.96 -41.79 -25.43
CA GLU A 131 22.68 -43.23 -25.39
C GLU A 131 22.60 -43.78 -23.96
N THR A 132 23.52 -43.35 -23.07
CA THR A 132 23.50 -43.74 -21.65
C THR A 132 22.22 -43.24 -20.97
N ALA A 133 21.82 -42.00 -21.24
CA ALA A 133 20.61 -41.42 -20.66
C ALA A 133 19.35 -42.15 -21.14
N VAL A 134 19.26 -42.46 -22.44
CA VAL A 134 18.13 -43.20 -23.03
C VAL A 134 18.04 -44.62 -22.46
N ASN A 135 19.16 -45.33 -22.36
CA ASN A 135 19.18 -46.69 -21.83
C ASN A 135 18.76 -46.73 -20.36
N ASN A 136 19.22 -45.76 -19.55
CA ASN A 136 18.76 -45.60 -18.16
C ASN A 136 17.26 -45.27 -18.09
N ALA A 137 16.80 -44.30 -18.88
CA ALA A 137 15.39 -43.92 -18.90
C ALA A 137 14.49 -45.11 -19.30
N ALA A 138 14.85 -45.86 -20.33
CA ALA A 138 14.13 -47.06 -20.74
C ALA A 138 14.12 -48.14 -19.65
N TYR A 139 15.28 -48.39 -19.01
CA TYR A 139 15.40 -49.37 -17.93
C TYR A 139 14.51 -49.04 -16.72
N PHE A 140 14.55 -47.79 -16.26
CA PHE A 140 13.81 -47.36 -15.07
C PHE A 140 12.33 -47.10 -15.33
N ARG A 141 11.91 -46.71 -16.55
CA ARG A 141 10.49 -46.59 -16.93
C ARG A 141 9.70 -47.88 -16.65
N GLU A 142 10.32 -49.03 -16.86
CA GLU A 142 9.68 -50.33 -16.61
C GLU A 142 9.62 -50.71 -15.12
N ARG A 143 10.41 -50.05 -14.25
CA ARG A 143 10.70 -50.51 -12.88
C ARG A 143 10.35 -49.50 -11.77
N VAL A 144 10.21 -48.23 -12.11
CA VAL A 144 9.87 -47.13 -11.19
C VAL A 144 8.41 -46.70 -11.43
N ASN A 145 7.79 -46.08 -10.42
CA ASN A 145 6.47 -45.49 -10.53
C ASN A 145 6.40 -44.48 -11.69
N GLU A 146 5.29 -44.49 -12.44
CA GLU A 146 5.11 -43.66 -13.63
C GLU A 146 5.15 -42.15 -13.34
N GLY A 147 4.67 -41.70 -12.19
CA GLY A 147 4.71 -40.29 -11.79
C GLY A 147 6.12 -39.83 -11.45
N GLU A 148 6.86 -40.64 -10.69
CA GLU A 148 8.28 -40.40 -10.39
C GLU A 148 9.12 -40.36 -11.67
N PHE A 149 8.87 -41.30 -12.59
CA PHE A 149 9.54 -41.34 -13.90
C PHE A 149 9.27 -40.10 -14.74
N VAL A 150 8.00 -39.72 -14.90
CA VAL A 150 7.62 -38.53 -15.68
C VAL A 150 8.26 -37.27 -15.07
N TYR A 151 8.17 -37.10 -13.74
CA TYR A 151 8.78 -35.96 -13.06
C TYR A 151 10.30 -35.89 -13.28
N ALA A 152 11.00 -37.00 -13.01
CA ALA A 152 12.46 -37.06 -13.13
C ALA A 152 12.93 -36.85 -14.57
N LEU A 153 12.21 -37.38 -15.57
CA LEU A 153 12.54 -37.20 -16.98
C LEU A 153 12.34 -35.74 -17.42
N TYR A 154 11.22 -35.10 -17.03
CA TYR A 154 10.97 -33.69 -17.34
C TYR A 154 12.05 -32.79 -16.73
N ALA A 155 12.34 -32.96 -15.44
CA ALA A 155 13.39 -32.20 -14.76
C ALA A 155 14.77 -32.43 -15.40
N ALA A 156 15.13 -33.67 -15.73
CA ALA A 156 16.41 -33.98 -16.36
C ALA A 156 16.53 -33.42 -17.78
N VAL A 157 15.45 -33.42 -18.58
CA VAL A 157 15.46 -32.81 -19.93
C VAL A 157 15.64 -31.29 -19.83
N ILE A 158 15.01 -30.65 -18.85
CA ILE A 158 15.16 -29.21 -18.61
C ILE A 158 16.60 -28.88 -18.21
N HIS A 159 17.17 -29.56 -17.22
CA HIS A 159 18.44 -29.16 -16.60
C HIS A 159 19.71 -29.76 -17.23
N SER A 160 19.60 -30.81 -18.05
CA SER A 160 20.76 -31.47 -18.66
C SER A 160 21.10 -30.86 -20.00
N SER A 161 22.40 -30.68 -20.27
CA SER A 161 22.89 -30.32 -21.61
C SER A 161 22.48 -31.33 -22.70
N LEU A 162 22.13 -32.56 -22.32
CA LEU A 162 21.62 -33.57 -23.25
C LEU A 162 20.19 -33.28 -23.73
N GLY A 163 19.41 -32.54 -22.95
CA GLY A 163 18.03 -32.14 -23.26
C GLY A 163 17.90 -30.86 -24.07
N GLU A 164 19.00 -30.15 -24.33
CA GLU A 164 18.99 -28.87 -25.05
C GLU A 164 18.32 -29.00 -26.44
N GLY A 165 17.34 -28.12 -26.67
CA GLY A 165 16.53 -28.04 -27.89
C GLY A 165 15.30 -28.95 -27.92
N ILE A 166 15.13 -29.85 -26.94
CA ILE A 166 13.96 -30.75 -26.87
C ILE A 166 12.74 -29.97 -26.37
N VAL A 167 11.61 -30.16 -27.03
CA VAL A 167 10.31 -29.64 -26.61
C VAL A 167 9.59 -30.72 -25.80
N LEU A 168 9.35 -30.45 -24.52
CA LEU A 168 8.60 -31.37 -23.68
C LEU A 168 7.11 -31.36 -24.07
N PRO A 169 6.45 -32.53 -24.21
CA PRO A 169 5.02 -32.58 -24.45
C PRO A 169 4.23 -31.91 -23.32
N PRO A 170 3.05 -31.33 -23.62
CA PRO A 170 2.20 -30.77 -22.58
C PRO A 170 1.74 -31.86 -21.60
N LEU A 171 1.92 -31.63 -20.29
CA LEU A 171 1.53 -32.59 -19.24
C LEU A 171 0.03 -32.90 -19.24
N TYR A 172 -0.83 -32.00 -19.75
CA TYR A 172 -2.26 -32.26 -19.90
C TYR A 172 -2.59 -33.35 -20.94
N GLU A 173 -1.64 -33.74 -21.81
CA GLU A 173 -1.78 -34.89 -22.71
C GLU A 173 -0.94 -36.10 -22.27
N VAL A 174 0.10 -35.92 -21.45
CA VAL A 174 0.92 -37.02 -20.90
C VAL A 174 0.26 -37.66 -19.67
N THR A 175 -0.27 -36.83 -18.77
CA THR A 175 -1.00 -37.24 -17.56
C THR A 175 -2.37 -36.54 -17.49
N PRO A 176 -3.32 -36.85 -18.39
CA PRO A 176 -4.54 -36.04 -18.54
C PRO A 176 -5.44 -36.01 -17.30
N HIS A 177 -5.34 -37.01 -16.43
CA HIS A 177 -6.05 -37.10 -15.14
C HIS A 177 -5.84 -35.90 -14.22
N LEU A 178 -4.68 -35.26 -14.26
CA LEU A 178 -4.38 -34.08 -13.44
C LEU A 178 -5.01 -32.80 -14.01
N PHE A 179 -5.43 -32.81 -15.28
CA PHE A 179 -5.92 -31.62 -15.98
C PHE A 179 -7.40 -31.71 -16.38
N THR A 180 -8.00 -32.89 -16.26
CA THR A 180 -9.33 -33.21 -16.77
C THR A 180 -10.27 -33.64 -15.65
N ASN A 181 -11.50 -33.11 -15.64
CA ASN A 181 -12.49 -33.50 -14.65
C ASN A 181 -12.88 -34.99 -14.76
N SER A 182 -13.28 -35.59 -13.63
CA SER A 182 -13.65 -37.00 -13.51
C SER A 182 -14.75 -37.39 -14.49
N GLU A 183 -15.72 -36.50 -14.75
CA GLU A 183 -16.82 -36.76 -15.70
C GLU A 183 -16.30 -37.05 -17.12
N VAL A 184 -15.41 -36.20 -17.62
CA VAL A 184 -14.82 -36.36 -18.96
C VAL A 184 -13.90 -37.58 -19.01
N ILE A 185 -13.13 -37.86 -17.95
CA ILE A 185 -12.32 -39.08 -17.85
C ILE A 185 -13.21 -40.34 -17.91
N GLN A 186 -14.33 -40.38 -17.19
CA GLN A 186 -15.26 -41.52 -17.23
C GLN A 186 -15.92 -41.69 -18.61
N LYS A 187 -16.21 -40.58 -19.30
CA LYS A 187 -16.67 -40.62 -20.70
C LYS A 187 -15.61 -41.19 -21.64
N ALA A 188 -14.34 -40.80 -21.47
CA ALA A 188 -13.22 -41.35 -22.24
C ALA A 188 -13.02 -42.85 -21.95
N TYR A 189 -13.14 -43.28 -20.69
CA TYR A 189 -13.14 -44.69 -20.30
C TYR A 189 -14.26 -45.46 -20.98
N THR A 190 -15.47 -44.90 -20.98
CA THR A 190 -16.63 -45.51 -21.66
C THR A 190 -16.38 -45.65 -23.15
N ALA A 191 -15.91 -44.60 -23.83
CA ALA A 191 -15.54 -44.65 -25.25
C ALA A 191 -14.50 -45.73 -25.55
N LYS A 192 -13.49 -45.88 -24.69
CA LYS A 192 -12.51 -46.94 -24.83
C LYS A 192 -13.11 -48.33 -24.63
N MET A 193 -13.96 -48.52 -23.62
CA MET A 193 -14.64 -49.77 -23.32
C MET A 193 -15.66 -50.19 -24.40
N THR A 194 -16.29 -49.22 -25.07
CA THR A 194 -17.21 -49.47 -26.20
C THR A 194 -16.53 -49.39 -27.56
N GLN A 195 -15.21 -49.21 -27.59
CA GLN A 195 -14.40 -49.04 -28.80
C GLN A 195 -14.98 -48.01 -29.78
N THR A 196 -15.49 -46.90 -29.25
CA THR A 196 -16.17 -45.84 -30.01
C THR A 196 -15.43 -44.52 -29.81
N PRO A 197 -14.92 -43.87 -30.87
CA PRO A 197 -14.30 -42.56 -30.77
C PRO A 197 -15.22 -41.52 -30.14
N GLY A 198 -14.66 -40.59 -29.37
CA GLY A 198 -15.44 -39.64 -28.61
C GLY A 198 -14.73 -38.30 -28.42
N LYS A 199 -15.47 -37.21 -28.64
CA LYS A 199 -15.05 -35.84 -28.36
C LYS A 199 -15.96 -35.28 -27.27
N PHE A 200 -15.40 -34.93 -26.12
CA PHE A 200 -16.15 -34.59 -24.92
C PHE A 200 -15.95 -33.14 -24.52
N ARG A 201 -17.03 -32.39 -24.28
CA ARG A 201 -16.92 -31.03 -23.74
C ARG A 201 -16.60 -31.11 -22.25
N MET A 202 -15.55 -30.43 -21.83
CA MET A 202 -15.16 -30.23 -20.44
C MET A 202 -15.77 -28.93 -19.94
N GLU A 203 -16.55 -29.02 -18.87
CA GLU A 203 -17.13 -27.87 -18.17
C GLU A 203 -16.33 -27.61 -16.88
N PHE A 204 -16.20 -26.33 -16.51
CA PHE A 204 -15.52 -25.90 -15.28
C PHE A 204 -16.25 -26.40 -14.04
N THR A 205 -15.50 -26.64 -12.96
CA THR A 205 -16.05 -27.23 -11.74
C THR A 205 -16.99 -26.30 -10.98
N GLY A 206 -17.73 -26.85 -10.02
CA GLY A 206 -18.61 -26.09 -9.14
C GLY A 206 -20.00 -25.77 -9.72
N SER A 207 -20.69 -24.83 -9.06
CA SER A 207 -22.04 -24.41 -9.39
C SER A 207 -22.09 -22.91 -9.56
N LYS A 208 -23.00 -22.41 -10.42
CA LYS A 208 -23.23 -20.96 -10.58
C LYS A 208 -23.65 -20.25 -9.28
N LYS A 209 -24.05 -21.02 -8.27
CA LYS A 209 -24.34 -20.53 -6.91
C LYS A 209 -23.07 -20.18 -6.11
N ASN A 210 -21.95 -20.84 -6.39
CA ASN A 210 -20.67 -20.50 -5.81
C ASN A 210 -20.07 -19.34 -6.63
N SER A 211 -19.82 -18.20 -5.98
CA SER A 211 -19.22 -17.03 -6.62
C SER A 211 -17.84 -17.33 -7.20
N GLU A 212 -17.07 -18.22 -6.58
CA GLU A 212 -15.71 -18.56 -7.00
C GLU A 212 -15.69 -19.28 -8.35
N GLN A 213 -16.77 -19.97 -8.73
CA GLN A 213 -16.88 -20.58 -10.06
C GLN A 213 -16.71 -19.54 -11.18
N ARG A 214 -17.07 -18.26 -10.95
CA ARG A 214 -16.99 -17.22 -11.98
C ARG A 214 -15.58 -17.02 -12.52
N VAL A 215 -14.56 -17.34 -11.73
CA VAL A 215 -13.14 -17.24 -12.08
C VAL A 215 -12.47 -18.60 -12.26
N ALA A 216 -13.24 -19.70 -12.31
CA ALA A 216 -12.71 -21.04 -12.53
C ALA A 216 -11.93 -21.17 -13.85
N TYR A 217 -12.27 -20.37 -14.86
CA TYR A 217 -11.56 -20.33 -16.14
C TYR A 217 -10.09 -19.89 -16.03
N PHE A 218 -9.67 -19.28 -14.91
CA PHE A 218 -8.29 -18.91 -14.66
C PHE A 218 -7.52 -20.07 -14.00
N GLY A 219 -7.98 -20.51 -12.82
CA GLY A 219 -7.31 -21.56 -12.04
C GLY A 219 -7.40 -22.97 -12.64
N GLU A 220 -8.44 -23.24 -13.44
CA GLU A 220 -8.59 -24.52 -14.15
C GLU A 220 -8.07 -24.48 -15.59
N ASP A 221 -7.53 -23.34 -16.07
CA ASP A 221 -6.90 -23.29 -17.40
C ASP A 221 -5.71 -24.24 -17.45
N ILE A 222 -5.70 -25.12 -18.44
CA ILE A 222 -4.65 -26.12 -18.61
C ILE A 222 -3.28 -25.48 -18.85
N GLY A 223 -3.22 -24.32 -19.51
CA GLY A 223 -1.99 -23.58 -19.76
C GLY A 223 -1.48 -22.89 -18.50
N MET A 224 -2.37 -22.32 -17.68
CA MET A 224 -1.98 -21.74 -16.39
C MET A 224 -1.40 -22.81 -15.43
N ASN A 225 -2.01 -23.99 -15.39
CA ASN A 225 -1.48 -25.11 -14.61
C ASN A 225 -0.13 -25.61 -15.17
N VAL A 226 0.04 -25.67 -16.50
CA VAL A 226 1.34 -26.00 -17.13
C VAL A 226 2.40 -24.95 -16.81
N HIS A 227 2.08 -23.67 -16.84
CA HIS A 227 2.99 -22.60 -16.43
C HIS A 227 3.51 -22.83 -15.01
N HIS A 228 2.60 -23.08 -14.07
CA HIS A 228 2.95 -23.26 -12.66
C HIS A 228 3.84 -24.48 -12.42
N VAL A 229 3.50 -25.66 -12.95
CA VAL A 229 4.38 -26.85 -12.82
C VAL A 229 5.72 -26.66 -13.54
N THR A 230 5.74 -25.99 -14.70
CA THR A 230 7.01 -25.76 -15.42
C THR A 230 7.89 -24.76 -14.67
N TRP A 231 7.33 -23.74 -14.03
CA TRP A 231 8.11 -22.83 -13.18
C TRP A 231 8.81 -23.59 -12.06
N HIS A 232 8.12 -24.54 -11.41
CA HIS A 232 8.71 -25.40 -10.37
C HIS A 232 9.64 -26.50 -10.91
N LEU A 233 9.60 -26.81 -12.21
CA LEU A 233 10.59 -27.65 -12.87
C LEU A 233 11.83 -26.85 -13.29
N ASP A 234 11.70 -25.58 -13.66
CA ASP A 234 12.83 -24.67 -13.95
C ASP A 234 13.54 -24.25 -12.65
N PHE A 235 12.78 -24.03 -11.57
CA PHE A 235 13.25 -23.55 -10.27
C PHE A 235 12.82 -24.46 -9.12
N PRO A 236 13.28 -25.73 -9.07
CA PRO A 236 12.83 -26.66 -8.04
C PRO A 236 13.39 -26.30 -6.65
N PHE A 237 12.53 -26.33 -5.63
CA PHE A 237 12.92 -26.07 -4.24
C PHE A 237 13.99 -27.04 -3.70
N TRP A 238 14.14 -28.21 -4.32
CA TRP A 238 15.14 -29.22 -3.96
C TRP A 238 16.46 -29.09 -4.74
N TRP A 239 16.63 -28.07 -5.57
CA TRP A 239 17.85 -27.88 -6.36
C TRP A 239 19.09 -27.72 -5.49
N ASN A 240 20.22 -28.26 -5.97
CA ASN A 240 21.52 -28.10 -5.37
C ASN A 240 22.54 -27.73 -6.44
N ASP A 241 23.33 -26.69 -6.23
CA ASP A 241 24.35 -26.22 -7.18
C ASP A 241 25.37 -27.31 -7.57
N ALA A 242 25.52 -28.35 -6.76
CA ALA A 242 26.30 -29.54 -7.08
C ALA A 242 25.84 -30.24 -8.38
N TYR A 243 24.61 -29.98 -8.87
CA TYR A 243 24.09 -30.49 -10.14
C TYR A 243 24.71 -29.82 -11.38
N GLY A 244 25.45 -28.72 -11.21
CA GLY A 244 26.33 -28.19 -12.24
C GLY A 244 26.30 -26.66 -12.38
N TYR A 245 25.27 -26.00 -11.88
CA TYR A 245 25.12 -24.55 -11.95
C TYR A 245 24.16 -24.01 -10.88
N HIS A 246 24.28 -22.70 -10.63
CA HIS A 246 23.45 -21.97 -9.69
C HIS A 246 22.20 -21.41 -10.38
N LEU A 247 21.05 -21.54 -9.73
CA LEU A 247 19.80 -20.87 -10.13
C LEU A 247 19.77 -19.44 -9.58
N ASP A 248 20.19 -18.48 -10.40
CA ASP A 248 20.32 -17.07 -10.04
C ASP A 248 18.98 -16.43 -9.64
N ARG A 249 18.96 -15.70 -8.51
CA ARG A 249 17.78 -14.99 -7.95
C ARG A 249 16.52 -15.85 -7.81
N LYS A 250 16.70 -17.16 -7.56
CA LYS A 250 15.59 -18.14 -7.47
C LYS A 250 14.56 -17.74 -6.41
N GLY A 251 14.98 -17.30 -5.23
CA GLY A 251 14.09 -16.89 -4.15
C GLY A 251 13.29 -15.62 -4.49
N GLU A 252 13.89 -14.69 -5.22
CA GLU A 252 13.18 -13.50 -5.69
C GLU A 252 12.22 -13.84 -6.84
N LEU A 253 12.62 -14.71 -7.77
CA LEU A 253 11.74 -15.27 -8.81
C LEU A 253 10.54 -15.98 -8.18
N PHE A 254 10.75 -16.71 -7.08
CA PHE A 254 9.67 -17.37 -6.34
C PHE A 254 8.66 -16.35 -5.84
N PHE A 255 9.11 -15.29 -5.16
CA PHE A 255 8.24 -14.19 -4.76
C PHE A 255 7.50 -13.60 -5.96
N TRP A 256 8.24 -13.23 -7.03
CA TRP A 256 7.67 -12.46 -8.12
C TRP A 256 6.66 -13.25 -8.97
N ALA A 257 6.96 -14.51 -9.27
CA ALA A 257 6.04 -15.37 -10.01
C ALA A 257 4.71 -15.56 -9.26
N HIS A 258 4.77 -15.80 -7.94
CA HIS A 258 3.56 -15.99 -7.13
C HIS A 258 2.81 -14.69 -6.82
N HIS A 259 3.54 -13.58 -6.67
CA HIS A 259 2.95 -12.23 -6.60
C HIS A 259 2.15 -11.95 -7.89
N GLN A 260 2.79 -12.12 -9.06
CA GLN A 260 2.17 -11.90 -10.37
C GLN A 260 0.98 -12.83 -10.64
N LEU A 261 1.04 -14.10 -10.21
CA LEU A 261 -0.12 -15.01 -10.26
C LEU A 261 -1.27 -14.52 -9.38
N THR A 262 -0.98 -14.03 -8.18
CA THR A 262 -1.98 -13.55 -7.22
C THR A 262 -2.67 -12.28 -7.72
N VAL A 263 -1.92 -11.29 -8.20
CA VAL A 263 -2.49 -10.03 -8.71
C VAL A 263 -3.21 -10.22 -10.05
N ARG A 264 -2.77 -11.16 -10.91
CA ARG A 264 -3.52 -11.58 -12.10
C ARG A 264 -4.86 -12.20 -11.71
N PHE A 265 -4.88 -13.09 -10.72
CA PHE A 265 -6.12 -13.66 -10.21
C PHE A 265 -7.04 -12.59 -9.62
N ASP A 266 -6.51 -11.66 -8.83
CA ASP A 266 -7.27 -10.52 -8.30
C ASP A 266 -7.90 -9.68 -9.42
N ALA A 267 -7.19 -9.45 -10.53
CA ALA A 267 -7.77 -8.76 -11.69
C ALA A 267 -8.93 -9.56 -12.32
N GLU A 268 -8.83 -10.89 -12.44
CA GLU A 268 -9.96 -11.71 -12.89
C GLU A 268 -11.14 -11.65 -11.92
N ARG A 269 -10.88 -11.57 -10.62
CA ARG A 269 -11.92 -11.40 -9.59
C ARG A 269 -12.65 -10.07 -9.78
N LEU A 270 -11.92 -8.98 -9.94
CA LEU A 270 -12.48 -7.65 -10.24
C LEU A 270 -13.33 -7.70 -11.52
N SER A 271 -12.83 -8.37 -12.57
CA SER A 271 -13.54 -8.56 -13.84
C SER A 271 -14.85 -9.35 -13.74
N ASN A 272 -15.05 -10.10 -12.65
CA ASN A 272 -16.25 -10.87 -12.38
C ASN A 272 -17.05 -10.36 -11.18
N ASN A 273 -16.83 -9.09 -10.80
CA ASN A 273 -17.46 -8.41 -9.66
C ASN A 273 -17.28 -9.20 -8.36
N LEU A 274 -16.06 -9.65 -8.11
CA LEU A 274 -15.63 -10.26 -6.86
C LEU A 274 -14.59 -9.34 -6.23
N ASP A 275 -14.60 -9.26 -4.90
CA ASP A 275 -13.54 -8.59 -4.15
C ASP A 275 -12.20 -9.27 -4.39
N VAL A 276 -11.09 -8.54 -4.25
CA VAL A 276 -9.75 -9.13 -4.20
C VAL A 276 -9.68 -10.24 -3.15
N VAL A 277 -8.77 -11.19 -3.33
CA VAL A 277 -8.68 -12.34 -2.43
C VAL A 277 -8.26 -11.89 -1.03
N ASP A 278 -8.92 -12.43 -0.01
CA ASP A 278 -8.50 -12.27 1.38
C ASP A 278 -7.26 -13.15 1.65
N GLU A 279 -6.47 -12.80 2.65
CA GLU A 279 -5.32 -13.60 3.06
C GLU A 279 -5.74 -14.79 3.93
N LEU A 280 -4.90 -15.83 3.94
CA LEU A 280 -5.06 -16.99 4.83
C LEU A 280 -4.66 -16.63 6.27
N TYR A 281 -5.41 -17.13 7.26
CA TYR A 281 -5.04 -17.03 8.68
C TYR A 281 -5.12 -18.41 9.35
N TRP A 282 -4.05 -18.81 10.05
CA TRP A 282 -3.95 -20.12 10.72
C TRP A 282 -4.95 -20.33 11.86
N ASP A 283 -5.43 -19.25 12.48
CA ASP A 283 -6.36 -19.25 13.61
C ASP A 283 -7.83 -18.99 13.22
N ARG A 284 -8.11 -18.78 11.92
CA ARG A 284 -9.46 -18.55 11.37
C ARG A 284 -9.90 -19.70 10.47
N PRO A 285 -11.22 -19.88 10.24
CA PRO A 285 -11.71 -20.85 9.28
C PRO A 285 -11.36 -20.44 7.83
N ILE A 286 -11.05 -21.43 6.99
CA ILE A 286 -10.86 -21.29 5.55
C ILE A 286 -12.25 -21.12 4.93
N LYS A 287 -12.60 -19.89 4.59
CA LYS A 287 -13.97 -19.53 4.17
C LYS A 287 -14.42 -20.31 2.94
N GLU A 288 -13.60 -20.37 1.89
CA GLU A 288 -13.91 -21.09 0.67
C GLU A 288 -13.36 -22.52 0.67
N GLY A 289 -14.27 -23.48 0.63
CA GLY A 289 -14.01 -24.88 0.36
C GLY A 289 -13.78 -25.15 -1.13
N PHE A 290 -13.49 -26.40 -1.46
CA PHE A 290 -13.28 -26.83 -2.84
C PHE A 290 -13.59 -28.30 -3.04
N ALA A 291 -14.35 -28.58 -4.10
CA ALA A 291 -14.64 -29.93 -4.59
C ALA A 291 -13.99 -30.10 -5.97
N PRO A 292 -12.85 -30.80 -6.07
CA PRO A 292 -12.05 -30.82 -7.29
C PRO A 292 -12.75 -31.47 -8.49
N HIS A 293 -13.65 -32.44 -8.26
CA HIS A 293 -14.26 -33.24 -9.32
C HIS A 293 -13.22 -33.80 -10.32
N THR A 294 -12.06 -34.18 -9.83
CA THR A 294 -10.95 -34.79 -10.56
C THR A 294 -10.53 -36.09 -9.88
N THR A 295 -9.94 -37.01 -10.63
CA THR A 295 -9.51 -38.32 -10.11
C THR A 295 -8.08 -38.60 -10.53
N TYR A 296 -7.30 -39.19 -9.61
CA TYR A 296 -6.04 -39.81 -10.02
C TYR A 296 -6.30 -40.93 -11.00
N ARG A 297 -5.29 -41.20 -11.83
CA ARG A 297 -5.24 -42.43 -12.63
C ARG A 297 -5.27 -43.67 -11.72
N TYR A 298 -4.46 -43.65 -10.67
CA TYR A 298 -4.43 -44.65 -9.60
C TYR A 298 -4.31 -43.94 -8.25
N GLY A 299 -5.30 -44.11 -7.37
CA GLY A 299 -5.37 -43.39 -6.08
C GLY A 299 -6.78 -42.96 -5.68
N GLY A 300 -7.72 -42.93 -6.62
CA GLY A 300 -9.10 -42.53 -6.39
C GLY A 300 -9.35 -41.05 -6.64
N GLU A 301 -10.49 -40.56 -6.16
CA GLU A 301 -10.90 -39.17 -6.36
C GLU A 301 -10.15 -38.21 -5.43
N PHE A 302 -9.87 -36.99 -5.91
CA PHE A 302 -9.23 -35.97 -5.09
C PHE A 302 -10.13 -35.57 -3.90
N PRO A 303 -9.58 -35.42 -2.68
CA PRO A 303 -10.34 -35.00 -1.50
C PRO A 303 -11.07 -33.67 -1.69
N THR A 304 -12.26 -33.56 -1.10
CA THR A 304 -13.05 -32.32 -1.05
C THR A 304 -12.89 -31.65 0.31
N ARG A 305 -12.61 -30.35 0.32
CA ARG A 305 -12.57 -29.52 1.54
C ARG A 305 -13.89 -28.75 1.67
N PRO A 306 -14.61 -28.86 2.80
CA PRO A 306 -15.84 -28.08 3.00
C PRO A 306 -15.56 -26.60 3.25
N ASP A 307 -16.55 -25.74 2.97
CA ASP A 307 -16.49 -24.32 3.33
C ASP A 307 -16.35 -24.13 4.84
N ASN A 308 -15.66 -23.06 5.25
CA ASN A 308 -15.38 -22.71 6.65
C ASN A 308 -14.68 -23.81 7.46
N ALA A 309 -13.90 -24.67 6.81
CA ALA A 309 -13.06 -25.65 7.48
C ALA A 309 -12.06 -24.95 8.41
N ARG A 310 -11.89 -25.43 9.64
CA ARG A 310 -10.84 -24.95 10.54
C ARG A 310 -9.57 -25.75 10.32
N PHE A 311 -8.43 -25.10 10.49
CA PHE A 311 -7.16 -25.80 10.46
C PHE A 311 -7.04 -26.82 11.61
N GLU A 312 -6.72 -28.05 11.24
CA GLU A 312 -6.37 -29.14 12.14
C GLU A 312 -4.92 -29.59 11.87
N ASP A 313 -4.27 -30.10 12.92
CA ASP A 313 -2.93 -30.69 12.83
C ASP A 313 -2.96 -31.91 11.90
N VAL A 314 -1.92 -32.06 11.06
CA VAL A 314 -1.79 -33.18 10.13
C VAL A 314 -0.80 -34.19 10.69
N ASP A 315 -1.30 -35.36 11.05
CA ASP A 315 -0.55 -36.37 11.82
C ASP A 315 0.72 -36.82 11.07
N GLY A 316 1.85 -36.79 11.78
CA GLY A 316 3.14 -37.22 11.23
C GLY A 316 3.79 -36.25 10.23
N ILE A 317 3.16 -35.10 9.95
CA ILE A 317 3.65 -34.12 8.99
C ILE A 317 3.90 -32.76 9.65
N VAL A 318 2.85 -32.04 10.05
CA VAL A 318 2.97 -30.65 10.52
C VAL A 318 1.80 -30.24 11.41
N ARG A 319 2.08 -29.44 12.45
CA ARG A 319 1.06 -28.86 13.34
C ARG A 319 0.78 -27.42 12.97
N VAL A 320 -0.45 -26.96 13.17
CA VAL A 320 -0.86 -25.56 12.97
C VAL A 320 0.01 -24.61 13.79
N ARG A 321 0.37 -25.03 15.01
CA ARG A 321 1.27 -24.26 15.88
C ARG A 321 2.67 -24.07 15.28
N ASP A 322 3.18 -25.06 14.55
CA ASP A 322 4.51 -24.95 13.93
C ASP A 322 4.48 -23.92 12.79
N MET A 323 3.37 -23.84 12.04
CA MET A 323 3.16 -22.81 11.01
C MET A 323 3.21 -21.39 11.58
N ILE A 324 2.50 -21.16 12.70
CA ILE A 324 2.48 -19.85 13.40
C ILE A 324 3.88 -19.48 13.90
N ILE A 325 4.66 -20.47 14.39
CA ILE A 325 6.02 -20.23 14.87
C ILE A 325 6.96 -19.90 13.72
N HIS A 326 6.90 -20.64 12.60
CA HIS A 326 7.70 -20.36 11.42
C HIS A 326 7.41 -18.96 10.86
N GLU A 327 6.12 -18.61 10.74
CA GLU A 327 5.68 -17.26 10.35
C GLU A 327 6.28 -16.19 11.27
N SER A 328 6.13 -16.33 12.59
CA SER A 328 6.64 -15.37 13.56
C SER A 328 8.16 -15.18 13.44
N ARG A 329 8.92 -16.27 13.22
CA ARG A 329 10.39 -16.21 13.04
C ARG A 329 10.79 -15.45 11.78
N ILE A 330 10.05 -15.62 10.69
CA ILE A 330 10.29 -14.93 9.42
C ILE A 330 9.96 -13.44 9.58
N ARG A 331 8.81 -13.10 10.14
CA ARG A 331 8.43 -11.70 10.43
C ARG A 331 9.40 -11.02 11.40
N ASP A 332 9.90 -11.74 12.41
CA ASP A 332 10.95 -11.23 13.31
C ASP A 332 12.26 -10.95 12.56
N ALA A 333 12.66 -11.80 11.60
CA ALA A 333 13.84 -11.57 10.77
C ALA A 333 13.68 -10.32 9.90
N ILE A 334 12.51 -10.14 9.27
CA ILE A 334 12.15 -8.95 8.49
C ILE A 334 12.23 -7.69 9.36
N ALA A 335 11.59 -7.70 10.54
CA ALA A 335 11.59 -6.57 11.45
C ALA A 335 13.01 -6.21 11.95
N GLN A 336 13.84 -7.22 12.22
CA GLN A 336 15.23 -7.02 12.62
C GLN A 336 16.14 -6.54 11.48
N GLY A 337 15.77 -6.81 10.22
CA GLY A 337 16.56 -6.51 9.05
C GLY A 337 17.66 -7.54 8.75
N TYR A 338 17.63 -8.73 9.36
CA TYR A 338 18.57 -9.80 9.05
C TYR A 338 18.00 -11.21 9.30
N ILE A 339 18.49 -12.18 8.55
CA ILE A 339 18.25 -13.63 8.76
C ILE A 339 19.38 -14.20 9.64
N THR A 340 19.08 -15.23 10.43
CA THR A 340 20.07 -15.94 11.26
C THR A 340 20.41 -17.29 10.65
N ALA A 341 21.63 -17.44 10.13
CA ALA A 341 22.12 -18.70 9.58
C ALA A 341 22.29 -19.79 10.66
N ALA A 342 22.51 -21.04 10.25
CA ALA A 342 22.63 -22.18 11.15
C ALA A 342 23.78 -22.07 12.18
N ASP A 343 24.85 -21.34 11.85
CA ASP A 343 25.98 -21.07 12.74
C ASP A 343 25.79 -19.83 13.64
N GLY A 344 24.65 -19.14 13.51
CA GLY A 344 24.30 -17.92 14.24
C GLY A 344 24.74 -16.62 13.56
N THR A 345 25.41 -16.68 12.41
CA THR A 345 25.76 -15.47 11.63
C THR A 345 24.50 -14.74 11.14
N LYS A 346 24.62 -13.42 10.99
CA LYS A 346 23.52 -12.55 10.55
C LYS A 346 23.70 -12.21 9.09
N ILE A 347 22.71 -12.55 8.27
CA ILE A 347 22.65 -12.23 6.84
C ILE A 347 21.76 -11.01 6.71
N ASP A 348 22.33 -9.87 6.33
CA ASP A 348 21.58 -8.63 6.13
C ASP A 348 20.58 -8.78 4.98
N ILE A 349 19.34 -8.36 5.22
CA ILE A 349 18.28 -8.38 4.20
C ILE A 349 17.82 -6.97 3.83
N ARG A 350 18.37 -5.88 4.39
CA ARG A 350 18.01 -4.51 4.03
C ARG A 350 18.76 -4.01 2.78
N ASN A 351 18.81 -4.85 1.76
CA ASN A 351 19.52 -4.61 0.52
C ASN A 351 18.77 -5.27 -0.66
N SER A 352 19.32 -5.21 -1.87
CA SER A 352 18.70 -5.77 -3.07
C SER A 352 18.61 -7.30 -3.09
N GLU A 353 19.46 -8.00 -2.34
CA GLU A 353 19.52 -9.47 -2.28
C GLU A 353 18.64 -10.04 -1.15
N GLY A 354 18.20 -9.20 -0.21
CA GLY A 354 17.42 -9.63 0.95
C GLY A 354 16.12 -10.35 0.62
N ILE A 355 15.44 -9.94 -0.46
CA ILE A 355 14.23 -10.59 -0.95
C ILE A 355 14.50 -12.01 -1.45
N ASP A 356 15.66 -12.25 -2.05
CA ASP A 356 16.06 -13.57 -2.56
C ASP A 356 16.25 -14.56 -1.39
N HIS A 357 17.00 -14.13 -0.37
CA HIS A 357 17.16 -14.91 0.86
C HIS A 357 15.84 -15.15 1.61
N LEU A 358 14.91 -14.19 1.58
CA LEU A 358 13.57 -14.38 2.14
C LEU A 358 12.79 -15.45 1.35
N GLY A 359 12.87 -15.42 0.02
CA GLY A 359 12.29 -16.45 -0.83
C GLY A 359 12.78 -17.85 -0.47
N ASP A 360 14.10 -17.97 -0.25
CA ASP A 360 14.72 -19.24 0.11
C ASP A 360 14.28 -19.79 1.48
N ILE A 361 14.06 -18.94 2.49
CA ILE A 361 13.58 -19.41 3.80
C ILE A 361 12.06 -19.61 3.85
N ILE A 362 11.29 -18.93 2.99
CA ILE A 362 9.82 -19.00 2.97
C ILE A 362 9.34 -20.23 2.18
N GLU A 363 9.94 -20.51 1.01
CA GLU A 363 9.55 -21.62 0.12
C GLU A 363 9.47 -22.98 0.86
N SER A 364 10.41 -23.40 1.68
CA SER A 364 11.84 -23.08 1.69
C SER A 364 12.58 -23.94 0.66
N SER A 365 13.66 -23.42 0.11
CA SER A 365 14.56 -24.16 -0.79
C SER A 365 15.75 -24.78 -0.06
N LEU A 366 16.56 -25.60 -0.75
CA LEU A 366 17.86 -26.04 -0.23
C LEU A 366 18.89 -24.89 -0.10
N TYR A 367 18.62 -23.70 -0.66
CA TYR A 367 19.44 -22.51 -0.44
C TYR A 367 19.15 -21.84 0.91
N SER A 368 18.08 -22.24 1.61
CA SER A 368 17.75 -21.73 2.94
C SER A 368 18.95 -21.86 3.88
N PRO A 369 19.50 -20.75 4.41
CA PRO A 369 20.69 -20.79 5.27
C PRO A 369 20.44 -21.44 6.64
N ASN A 370 19.16 -21.65 7.00
CA ASN A 370 18.77 -22.25 8.27
C ASN A 370 17.36 -22.87 8.25
N ALA A 371 17.15 -23.87 7.39
CA ALA A 371 15.86 -24.58 7.30
C ALA A 371 15.42 -25.21 8.63
N GLN A 372 16.34 -25.55 9.54
CA GLN A 372 16.00 -26.06 10.88
C GLN A 372 15.28 -25.00 11.73
N TYR A 373 15.64 -23.73 11.59
CA TYR A 373 15.04 -22.63 12.35
C TYR A 373 13.80 -22.05 11.65
N TYR A 374 13.87 -21.80 10.34
CA TYR A 374 12.77 -21.17 9.61
C TYR A 374 11.70 -22.15 9.11
N GLY A 375 12.02 -23.45 9.03
CA GLY A 375 11.13 -24.46 8.50
C GLY A 375 10.96 -24.36 6.98
N ALA A 376 9.84 -24.88 6.49
CA ALA A 376 9.44 -24.83 5.08
C ALA A 376 7.99 -24.30 5.00
N LEU A 377 7.80 -23.01 5.29
CA LEU A 377 6.48 -22.42 5.53
C LEU A 377 5.52 -22.67 4.36
N HIS A 378 5.90 -22.31 3.14
CA HIS A 378 5.06 -22.49 1.96
C HIS A 378 4.81 -23.96 1.64
N ASN A 379 5.85 -24.77 1.51
CA ASN A 379 5.71 -26.19 1.17
C ASN A 379 4.88 -26.97 2.21
N SER A 380 5.04 -26.65 3.49
CA SER A 380 4.22 -27.24 4.56
C SER A 380 2.79 -26.69 4.56
N ALA A 381 2.59 -25.44 4.12
CA ALA A 381 1.27 -24.85 3.97
C ALA A 381 0.44 -25.51 2.86
N HIS A 382 1.07 -25.89 1.75
CA HIS A 382 0.44 -26.70 0.71
C HIS A 382 -0.09 -28.03 1.28
N VAL A 383 0.73 -28.71 2.07
CA VAL A 383 0.37 -30.01 2.66
C VAL A 383 -0.71 -29.88 3.72
N ILE A 384 -0.59 -28.91 4.63
CA ILE A 384 -1.59 -28.73 5.69
C ILE A 384 -2.94 -28.35 5.10
N LEU A 385 -3.01 -27.41 4.14
CA LEU A 385 -4.25 -27.08 3.43
C LEU A 385 -4.81 -28.26 2.67
N GLY A 386 -3.91 -29.02 2.02
CA GLY A 386 -4.30 -30.15 1.19
C GLY A 386 -4.83 -31.33 1.98
N ARG A 387 -4.48 -31.49 3.26
CA ARG A 387 -4.92 -32.61 4.09
C ARG A 387 -6.12 -32.33 4.99
N GLN A 388 -6.71 -31.13 4.96
CA GLN A 388 -7.84 -30.80 5.83
C GLN A 388 -9.10 -31.68 5.64
N ALA A 389 -9.22 -32.41 4.53
CA ALA A 389 -10.31 -33.38 4.35
C ALA A 389 -10.10 -34.70 5.12
N ASP A 390 -8.85 -35.05 5.42
CA ASP A 390 -8.47 -36.25 6.18
C ASP A 390 -7.14 -36.03 6.95
N PRO A 391 -7.09 -35.07 7.89
CA PRO A 391 -5.83 -34.63 8.51
C PRO A 391 -5.16 -35.72 9.38
N HIS A 392 -5.93 -36.72 9.80
CA HIS A 392 -5.47 -37.84 10.64
C HIS A 392 -5.39 -39.17 9.87
N GLY A 393 -5.51 -39.16 8.54
CA GLY A 393 -5.45 -40.36 7.70
C GLY A 393 -6.51 -41.43 8.03
N LYS A 394 -7.64 -41.03 8.63
CA LYS A 394 -8.71 -41.92 9.07
C LYS A 394 -9.48 -42.53 7.90
N PHE A 395 -9.62 -41.76 6.82
CA PHE A 395 -10.37 -42.13 5.64
C PHE A 395 -9.47 -42.67 4.52
N ASN A 396 -8.15 -42.60 4.71
CA ASN A 396 -7.14 -43.04 3.77
C ASN A 396 -7.34 -42.39 2.39
N LEU A 397 -7.66 -41.09 2.39
CA LEU A 397 -7.82 -40.33 1.15
C LEU A 397 -6.45 -40.04 0.52
N PRO A 398 -6.36 -40.00 -0.83
CA PRO A 398 -5.13 -39.64 -1.51
C PRO A 398 -4.82 -38.15 -1.32
N PRO A 399 -3.67 -37.67 -1.82
CA PRO A 399 -3.38 -36.26 -1.78
C PRO A 399 -4.43 -35.39 -2.49
N SER A 400 -4.71 -34.19 -1.98
CA SER A 400 -5.53 -33.19 -2.64
C SER A 400 -4.76 -32.40 -3.70
N VAL A 401 -5.50 -31.55 -4.42
CA VAL A 401 -4.98 -30.72 -5.50
C VAL A 401 -3.87 -29.75 -5.07
N MET A 402 -3.80 -29.39 -3.78
CA MET A 402 -2.75 -28.50 -3.26
C MET A 402 -1.37 -29.17 -3.21
N GLU A 403 -1.27 -30.49 -3.37
CA GLU A 403 0.01 -31.22 -3.32
C GLU A 403 0.54 -31.66 -4.68
N HIS A 404 0.10 -30.98 -5.74
CA HIS A 404 0.66 -31.08 -7.09
C HIS A 404 0.64 -29.72 -7.74
N PHE A 405 1.74 -29.33 -8.37
CA PHE A 405 1.81 -28.04 -9.07
C PHE A 405 0.87 -28.00 -10.29
N GLU A 406 0.57 -29.16 -10.87
CA GLU A 406 -0.37 -29.38 -11.97
C GLU A 406 -1.82 -29.07 -11.60
N THR A 407 -2.14 -29.02 -10.31
CA THR A 407 -3.53 -28.86 -9.84
C THR A 407 -3.73 -27.78 -8.79
N ALA A 408 -2.67 -27.25 -8.18
CA ALA A 408 -2.79 -26.37 -7.02
C ALA A 408 -3.61 -25.10 -7.31
N THR A 409 -3.41 -24.45 -8.46
CA THR A 409 -4.10 -23.21 -8.84
C THR A 409 -5.61 -23.40 -9.08
N ARG A 410 -6.11 -24.64 -9.16
CA ARG A 410 -7.54 -24.94 -9.21
C ARG A 410 -8.23 -24.67 -7.88
N ASP A 411 -7.52 -24.84 -6.77
CA ASP A 411 -8.09 -24.65 -5.44
C ASP A 411 -8.14 -23.15 -5.10
N PRO A 412 -9.31 -22.60 -4.76
CA PRO A 412 -9.42 -21.24 -4.25
C PRO A 412 -8.42 -20.93 -3.13
N ALA A 413 -8.16 -21.87 -2.21
CA ALA A 413 -7.23 -21.71 -1.11
C ALA A 413 -5.77 -21.46 -1.54
N PHE A 414 -5.39 -21.85 -2.76
CA PHE A 414 -4.08 -21.52 -3.33
C PHE A 414 -3.84 -20.01 -3.31
N PHE A 415 -4.79 -19.23 -3.83
CA PHE A 415 -4.64 -17.78 -3.92
C PHE A 415 -4.69 -17.09 -2.54
N ARG A 416 -5.43 -17.65 -1.57
CA ARG A 416 -5.44 -17.12 -0.19
C ARG A 416 -4.09 -17.37 0.50
N LEU A 417 -3.53 -18.57 0.31
CA LEU A 417 -2.19 -18.92 0.81
C LEU A 417 -1.13 -17.99 0.22
N HIS A 418 -1.15 -17.83 -1.10
CA HIS A 418 -0.17 -17.00 -1.79
C HIS A 418 -0.35 -15.52 -1.51
N LYS A 419 -1.57 -15.03 -1.27
CA LYS A 419 -1.81 -13.67 -0.75
C LYS A 419 -1.21 -13.48 0.64
N TYR A 420 -1.40 -14.44 1.55
CA TYR A 420 -0.80 -14.43 2.88
C TYR A 420 0.73 -14.38 2.81
N MET A 421 1.35 -15.17 1.92
CA MET A 421 2.80 -15.15 1.74
C MET A 421 3.30 -13.89 1.04
N ASP A 422 2.58 -13.43 0.02
CA ASP A 422 2.87 -12.17 -0.69
C ASP A 422 2.85 -10.99 0.28
N ASN A 423 1.94 -10.98 1.26
CA ASN A 423 1.93 -9.97 2.32
C ASN A 423 3.16 -10.03 3.25
N ILE A 424 3.75 -11.21 3.48
CA ILE A 424 5.03 -11.34 4.21
C ILE A 424 6.17 -10.73 3.39
N PHE A 425 6.23 -10.99 2.07
CA PHE A 425 7.20 -10.36 1.18
C PHE A 425 6.98 -8.85 1.06
N LYS A 426 5.72 -8.42 0.99
CA LYS A 426 5.32 -7.01 0.98
C LYS A 426 5.82 -6.28 2.21
N GLU A 427 5.73 -6.87 3.39
CA GLU A 427 6.28 -6.26 4.62
C GLU A 427 7.78 -6.02 4.54
N HIS A 428 8.54 -6.92 3.91
CA HIS A 428 9.95 -6.70 3.65
C HIS A 428 10.18 -5.58 2.65
N LYS A 429 9.54 -5.65 1.47
CA LYS A 429 9.65 -4.62 0.43
C LYS A 429 9.22 -3.24 0.93
N ASP A 430 8.21 -3.18 1.78
CA ASP A 430 7.72 -1.96 2.39
C ASP A 430 8.66 -1.38 3.46
N SER A 431 9.52 -2.22 4.05
CA SER A 431 10.57 -1.82 5.00
C SER A 431 11.81 -1.21 4.34
N LEU A 432 11.95 -1.39 3.02
CA LEU A 432 13.05 -0.80 2.25
C LEU A 432 12.82 0.71 2.07
N PRO A 433 13.90 1.52 1.96
CA PRO A 433 13.77 2.93 1.61
C PRO A 433 13.04 3.10 0.27
N PRO A 434 12.04 4.02 0.19
CA PRO A 434 11.46 4.45 -1.08
C PRO A 434 12.54 4.88 -2.06
N TYR A 435 12.34 4.62 -3.35
CA TYR A 435 13.26 5.14 -4.36
C TYR A 435 13.21 6.67 -4.41
N THR A 436 14.36 7.28 -4.62
CA THR A 436 14.52 8.72 -4.88
C THR A 436 14.36 9.01 -6.37
N ALA A 437 14.03 10.27 -6.72
CA ALA A 437 13.88 10.68 -8.12
C ALA A 437 15.15 10.43 -8.97
N GLY A 438 16.33 10.44 -8.34
CA GLY A 438 17.59 10.12 -9.00
C GLY A 438 17.81 8.63 -9.27
N GLU A 439 17.23 7.74 -8.47
CA GLU A 439 17.35 6.27 -8.65
C GLU A 439 16.39 5.74 -9.72
N ILE A 440 15.23 6.37 -9.90
CA ILE A 440 14.25 6.01 -10.94
C ILE A 440 14.38 6.85 -12.21
N GLY A 441 15.08 7.98 -12.14
CA GLY A 441 15.25 8.90 -13.25
C GLY A 441 16.21 8.36 -14.31
N PHE A 442 15.94 8.66 -15.58
CA PHE A 442 16.87 8.44 -16.68
C PHE A 442 17.20 9.79 -17.34
N PRO A 443 18.26 10.49 -16.86
CA PRO A 443 18.60 11.82 -17.36
C PRO A 443 18.81 11.85 -18.88
N GLY A 444 18.18 12.81 -19.56
CA GLY A 444 18.26 12.96 -21.02
C GLY A 444 17.29 12.09 -21.81
N VAL A 445 16.49 11.23 -21.15
CA VAL A 445 15.45 10.41 -21.79
C VAL A 445 14.08 10.84 -21.29
N HIS A 446 13.19 11.16 -22.22
CA HIS A 446 11.86 11.69 -21.95
C HIS A 446 10.79 10.84 -22.64
N LEU A 447 9.96 10.16 -21.87
CA LEU A 447 8.79 9.43 -22.33
C LEU A 447 7.63 10.41 -22.58
N THR A 448 7.51 10.88 -23.82
CA THR A 448 6.57 11.95 -24.17
C THR A 448 5.14 11.47 -24.40
N SER A 449 4.95 10.22 -24.81
CA SER A 449 3.63 9.66 -25.08
C SER A 449 3.61 8.14 -24.95
N VAL A 450 2.50 7.63 -24.42
CA VAL A 450 2.18 6.21 -24.32
C VAL A 450 0.83 5.97 -24.98
N GLY A 451 0.76 5.02 -25.90
CA GLY A 451 -0.49 4.65 -26.59
C GLY A 451 -0.56 3.16 -26.92
N VAL A 452 -1.77 2.72 -27.30
CA VAL A 452 -2.04 1.37 -27.77
C VAL A 452 -2.70 1.44 -29.14
N GLU A 453 -2.10 0.76 -30.13
CA GLU A 453 -2.69 0.53 -31.45
C GLU A 453 -3.48 -0.79 -31.43
N GLY A 454 -4.77 -0.71 -31.73
CA GLY A 454 -5.72 -1.83 -31.58
C GLY A 454 -6.63 -1.66 -30.37
N LYS A 455 -7.65 -2.52 -30.25
CA LYS A 455 -8.53 -2.54 -29.08
C LYS A 455 -8.06 -3.64 -28.13
N LEU A 456 -7.97 -3.33 -26.84
CA LEU A 456 -7.79 -4.34 -25.79
C LEU A 456 -9.13 -5.08 -25.60
N GLU A 457 -9.28 -6.21 -26.28
CA GLU A 457 -10.53 -6.98 -26.31
C GLU A 457 -10.25 -8.45 -26.04
N THR A 458 -10.95 -9.01 -25.05
CA THR A 458 -10.85 -10.42 -24.66
C THR A 458 -12.07 -11.21 -25.12
N TYR A 459 -11.89 -12.49 -25.43
CA TYR A 459 -12.95 -13.42 -25.83
C TYR A 459 -12.65 -14.84 -25.34
N PHE A 460 -13.63 -15.74 -25.46
CA PHE A 460 -13.43 -17.16 -25.20
C PHE A 460 -13.41 -17.94 -26.51
N GLU A 461 -12.52 -18.92 -26.61
CA GLU A 461 -12.45 -19.85 -27.74
C GLU A 461 -12.41 -21.31 -27.26
N ASP A 462 -12.94 -22.23 -28.06
CA ASP A 462 -12.89 -23.66 -27.75
C ASP A 462 -11.54 -24.24 -28.20
N PHE A 463 -10.84 -24.93 -27.28
CA PHE A 463 -9.56 -25.59 -27.50
C PHE A 463 -9.72 -27.11 -27.30
N GLU A 464 -9.10 -27.92 -28.15
CA GLU A 464 -9.17 -29.38 -28.12
C GLU A 464 -7.81 -30.00 -27.75
N PHE A 465 -7.81 -31.00 -26.87
CA PHE A 465 -6.63 -31.77 -26.48
C PHE A 465 -6.91 -33.27 -26.38
N ASP A 466 -5.87 -34.09 -26.57
CA ASP A 466 -5.96 -35.56 -26.66
C ASP A 466 -6.01 -36.24 -25.27
N LEU A 467 -6.87 -37.26 -25.12
CA LEU A 467 -7.03 -38.05 -23.90
C LEU A 467 -6.52 -39.50 -24.04
N LYS A 468 -5.82 -39.84 -25.12
CA LYS A 468 -5.34 -41.22 -25.39
C LYS A 468 -4.44 -41.79 -24.30
N MET A 469 -3.65 -40.95 -23.63
CA MET A 469 -2.79 -41.37 -22.53
C MET A 469 -3.57 -41.64 -21.23
N ALA A 470 -4.82 -41.18 -21.14
CA ALA A 470 -5.67 -41.48 -19.99
C ALA A 470 -6.26 -42.90 -20.05
N VAL A 471 -6.42 -43.49 -21.24
CA VAL A 471 -7.14 -44.76 -21.46
C VAL A 471 -6.20 -45.93 -21.71
N ASP A 472 -6.52 -47.11 -21.18
CA ASP A 472 -5.69 -48.31 -21.33
C ASP A 472 -5.89 -48.97 -22.68
N SER A 473 -4.82 -49.46 -23.30
CA SER A 473 -4.92 -50.34 -24.47
C SER A 473 -4.09 -51.60 -24.31
N SER A 474 -4.36 -52.59 -25.15
CA SER A 474 -3.65 -53.88 -25.15
C SER A 474 -3.60 -54.45 -26.57
N GLU A 475 -2.82 -55.51 -26.79
CA GLU A 475 -2.78 -56.24 -28.07
C GLU A 475 -4.18 -56.71 -28.55
N SER A 476 -5.11 -56.90 -27.62
CA SER A 476 -6.48 -57.36 -27.90
C SER A 476 -7.51 -56.22 -28.02
N VAL A 477 -7.14 -54.98 -27.68
CA VAL A 477 -8.04 -53.80 -27.68
C VAL A 477 -7.38 -52.61 -28.37
N ASN A 478 -7.77 -52.40 -29.62
CA ASN A 478 -7.31 -51.29 -30.48
C ASN A 478 -7.47 -49.92 -29.81
N GLU A 479 -6.56 -49.00 -30.13
CA GLU A 479 -6.68 -47.58 -29.77
C GLU A 479 -7.95 -46.93 -30.31
N VAL A 480 -8.44 -45.94 -29.56
CA VAL A 480 -9.67 -45.21 -29.86
C VAL A 480 -9.33 -43.73 -29.74
N ASP A 481 -9.71 -42.95 -30.74
CA ASP A 481 -9.54 -41.49 -30.69
C ASP A 481 -10.50 -40.89 -29.66
N VAL A 482 -9.93 -40.35 -28.59
CA VAL A 482 -10.66 -39.67 -27.52
C VAL A 482 -10.04 -38.30 -27.25
N SER A 483 -10.85 -37.25 -27.22
CA SER A 483 -10.40 -35.88 -26.97
C SER A 483 -11.36 -35.12 -26.07
N ALA A 484 -10.84 -34.07 -25.42
CA ALA A 484 -11.60 -33.10 -24.65
C ALA A 484 -11.63 -31.75 -25.36
N THR A 485 -12.72 -31.00 -25.20
CA THR A 485 -12.84 -29.60 -25.65
C THR A 485 -13.15 -28.69 -24.45
N VAL A 486 -12.34 -27.66 -24.25
CA VAL A 486 -12.45 -26.69 -23.16
C VAL A 486 -12.53 -25.27 -23.71
N SER A 487 -13.34 -24.42 -23.10
CA SER A 487 -13.41 -23.00 -23.47
C SER A 487 -12.35 -22.21 -22.70
N ARG A 488 -11.42 -21.55 -23.38
CA ARG A 488 -10.29 -20.84 -22.77
C ARG A 488 -10.35 -19.35 -23.09
N LEU A 489 -9.88 -18.51 -22.16
CA LEU A 489 -9.77 -17.07 -22.38
C LEU A 489 -8.73 -16.79 -23.48
N ASN A 490 -8.94 -15.75 -24.25
CA ASN A 490 -8.02 -15.22 -25.26
C ASN A 490 -8.21 -13.71 -25.43
N HIS A 491 -7.32 -13.05 -26.18
CA HIS A 491 -7.44 -11.65 -26.56
C HIS A 491 -7.08 -11.40 -28.02
N ASN A 492 -7.49 -10.24 -28.55
CA ASN A 492 -7.06 -9.77 -29.87
C ASN A 492 -5.64 -9.21 -29.79
N ASP A 493 -4.87 -9.38 -30.87
CA ASP A 493 -3.54 -8.77 -30.97
C ASP A 493 -3.63 -7.23 -30.89
N PHE A 494 -2.78 -6.64 -30.07
CA PHE A 494 -2.57 -5.19 -29.99
C PHE A 494 -1.08 -4.86 -29.95
N THR A 495 -0.74 -3.59 -30.20
CA THR A 495 0.64 -3.09 -30.22
C THR A 495 0.78 -1.85 -29.35
N TYR A 496 1.69 -1.87 -28.38
CA TYR A 496 2.07 -0.68 -27.65
C TYR A 496 2.85 0.28 -28.56
N LYS A 497 2.61 1.58 -28.41
CA LYS A 497 3.34 2.65 -29.09
C LYS A 497 3.87 3.63 -28.05
N PHE A 498 5.19 3.71 -27.93
CA PHE A 498 5.88 4.63 -27.02
C PHE A 498 6.62 5.69 -27.85
N GLU A 499 6.44 6.96 -27.53
CA GLU A 499 7.19 8.06 -28.13
C GLU A 499 8.20 8.58 -27.10
N ILE A 500 9.48 8.31 -27.34
CA ILE A 500 10.58 8.56 -26.41
C ILE A 500 11.56 9.52 -27.08
N LYS A 501 11.83 10.66 -26.45
CA LYS A 501 12.86 11.60 -26.90
C LYS A 501 14.13 11.37 -26.06
N SER A 502 15.26 11.17 -26.74
CA SER A 502 16.57 11.03 -26.10
C SER A 502 17.50 12.18 -26.51
N ASP A 503 18.31 12.70 -25.59
CA ASP A 503 19.30 13.74 -25.87
C ASP A 503 20.56 13.18 -26.55
N SER A 504 20.89 11.90 -26.31
CA SER A 504 22.00 11.13 -26.88
C SER A 504 21.55 9.76 -27.38
N GLU A 505 22.46 9.03 -28.03
CA GLU A 505 22.27 7.59 -28.24
C GLU A 505 22.40 6.89 -26.89
N GLU A 506 21.38 6.14 -26.48
CA GLU A 506 21.29 5.49 -25.17
C GLU A 506 20.77 4.06 -25.31
N HIS A 507 21.18 3.16 -24.43
CA HIS A 507 20.56 1.84 -24.28
C HIS A 507 19.50 1.91 -23.18
N ALA A 508 18.29 1.42 -23.44
CA ALA A 508 17.15 1.58 -22.54
C ALA A 508 16.39 0.28 -22.29
N VAL A 509 15.82 0.14 -21.10
CA VAL A 509 14.83 -0.90 -20.77
C VAL A 509 13.46 -0.25 -20.68
N VAL A 510 12.46 -0.82 -21.35
CA VAL A 510 11.06 -0.40 -21.25
C VAL A 510 10.30 -1.41 -20.39
N ARG A 511 9.71 -0.94 -19.30
CA ARG A 511 8.97 -1.74 -18.30
C ARG A 511 7.50 -1.33 -18.35
N VAL A 512 6.60 -2.29 -18.55
CA VAL A 512 5.17 -2.02 -18.78
C VAL A 512 4.32 -2.78 -17.76
N PHE A 513 3.48 -2.06 -17.03
CA PHE A 513 2.55 -2.63 -16.04
C PHE A 513 1.11 -2.18 -16.29
N LEU A 514 0.16 -3.07 -16.02
CA LEU A 514 -1.28 -2.83 -16.07
C LEU A 514 -1.83 -2.87 -14.65
N CYS A 515 -2.33 -1.75 -14.15
CA CYS A 515 -2.80 -1.61 -12.77
C CYS A 515 -4.32 -1.41 -12.75
N PRO A 516 -5.08 -2.13 -11.91
CA PRO A 516 -6.51 -1.88 -11.77
C PRO A 516 -6.72 -0.45 -11.24
N ARG A 517 -7.64 0.31 -11.86
CA ARG A 517 -7.92 1.68 -11.40
C ARG A 517 -8.88 1.71 -10.23
N ARG A 518 -9.79 0.74 -10.19
CA ARG A 518 -10.87 0.66 -9.21
C ARG A 518 -10.91 -0.71 -8.57
N ASP A 519 -11.28 -0.74 -7.30
CA ASP A 519 -11.63 -1.97 -6.61
C ASP A 519 -13.01 -2.51 -7.04
N SER A 520 -13.45 -3.61 -6.44
CA SER A 520 -14.75 -4.23 -6.70
C SER A 520 -15.94 -3.33 -6.37
N ASN A 521 -15.73 -2.30 -5.55
CA ASN A 521 -16.74 -1.33 -5.13
C ASN A 521 -16.73 -0.07 -6.01
N GLY A 522 -15.80 0.03 -6.98
CA GLY A 522 -15.65 1.19 -7.84
C GLY A 522 -14.84 2.33 -7.21
N ILE A 523 -14.26 2.11 -6.02
CA ILE A 523 -13.35 3.06 -5.35
C ILE A 523 -12.04 3.07 -6.11
N ILE A 524 -11.53 4.28 -6.34
CA ILE A 524 -10.28 4.48 -7.03
C ILE A 524 -9.12 4.11 -6.10
N PHE A 525 -8.22 3.25 -6.54
CA PHE A 525 -6.96 3.01 -5.83
C PHE A 525 -6.08 4.27 -5.87
N THR A 526 -5.53 4.65 -4.71
CA THR A 526 -4.38 5.58 -4.66
C THR A 526 -3.19 4.95 -5.39
N PHE A 527 -2.19 5.75 -5.79
CA PHE A 527 -1.02 5.20 -6.47
C PHE A 527 -0.24 4.20 -5.59
N GLU A 528 -0.10 4.50 -4.30
CA GLU A 528 0.59 3.62 -3.33
C GLU A 528 -0.15 2.31 -3.07
N GLU A 529 -1.49 2.33 -3.00
CA GLU A 529 -2.27 1.10 -2.89
C GLU A 529 -2.23 0.30 -4.19
N GLY A 530 -2.44 0.99 -5.31
CA GLY A 530 -2.54 0.39 -6.65
C GLY A 530 -1.25 -0.27 -7.12
N ARG A 531 -0.06 0.20 -6.71
CA ARG A 531 1.23 -0.35 -7.17
C ARG A 531 1.37 -1.85 -6.91
N TRP A 532 0.85 -2.34 -5.79
CA TRP A 532 0.95 -3.76 -5.40
C TRP A 532 -0.10 -4.64 -6.08
N HIS A 533 -1.01 -4.03 -6.85
CA HIS A 533 -2.00 -4.73 -7.68
C HIS A 533 -1.64 -4.69 -9.17
N CYS A 534 -0.48 -4.14 -9.53
CA CYS A 534 -0.05 -4.01 -10.90
C CYS A 534 0.45 -5.34 -11.48
N ILE A 535 -0.05 -5.67 -12.67
CA ILE A 535 0.36 -6.84 -13.45
C ILE A 535 1.50 -6.42 -14.38
N GLU A 536 2.63 -7.08 -14.33
CA GLU A 536 3.70 -6.88 -15.32
C GLU A 536 3.25 -7.45 -16.67
N MET A 537 3.31 -6.59 -17.69
CA MET A 537 2.82 -6.88 -19.05
C MET A 537 3.96 -7.16 -20.02
N ASP A 538 5.07 -6.43 -19.88
CA ASP A 538 6.26 -6.62 -20.72
C ASP A 538 7.49 -5.95 -20.08
N LYS A 539 8.66 -6.46 -20.44
CA LYS A 539 9.98 -5.91 -20.12
C LYS A 539 10.91 -6.22 -21.28
N PHE A 540 11.52 -5.20 -21.89
CA PHE A 540 12.43 -5.40 -23.03
C PHE A 540 13.47 -4.29 -23.18
N TRP A 541 14.59 -4.62 -23.82
CA TRP A 541 15.71 -3.72 -24.08
C TRP A 541 15.62 -3.15 -25.50
N THR A 542 16.06 -1.90 -25.67
CA THR A 542 16.05 -1.22 -26.96
C THR A 542 17.10 -0.10 -27.02
N LYS A 543 17.69 0.12 -28.20
CA LYS A 543 18.55 1.29 -28.46
C LYS A 543 17.71 2.50 -28.84
N LEU A 544 17.96 3.61 -28.15
CA LEU A 544 17.40 4.92 -28.47
C LEU A 544 18.42 5.70 -29.28
N SER A 545 17.98 6.26 -30.41
CA SER A 545 18.76 7.25 -31.15
C SER A 545 18.57 8.65 -30.56
N ALA A 546 19.57 9.52 -30.73
CA ALA A 546 19.43 10.92 -30.33
C ALA A 546 18.29 11.60 -31.11
N GLY A 547 17.38 12.28 -30.40
CA GLY A 547 16.15 12.86 -30.93
C GLY A 547 14.91 12.02 -30.61
N ALA A 548 13.91 12.05 -31.49
CA ALA A 548 12.63 11.38 -31.27
C ALA A 548 12.64 9.93 -31.76
N ASN A 549 12.23 8.99 -30.89
CA ASN A 549 12.12 7.56 -31.16
C ASN A 549 10.65 7.13 -31.03
N VAL A 550 10.21 6.25 -31.92
CA VAL A 550 8.88 5.65 -31.86
C VAL A 550 9.04 4.14 -31.76
N ILE A 551 8.82 3.61 -30.55
CA ILE A 551 8.95 2.19 -30.26
C ILE A 551 7.57 1.53 -30.39
N LYS A 552 7.51 0.48 -31.20
CA LYS A 552 6.29 -0.35 -31.37
C LYS A 552 6.57 -1.76 -30.85
N ARG A 553 5.78 -2.21 -29.89
CA ARG A 553 5.94 -3.52 -29.25
C ARG A 553 4.64 -4.31 -29.32
N LYS A 554 4.65 -5.47 -29.98
CA LYS A 554 3.44 -6.30 -30.10
C LYS A 554 3.20 -7.07 -28.81
N SER A 555 1.93 -7.28 -28.48
CA SER A 555 1.50 -8.16 -27.39
C SER A 555 2.05 -9.60 -27.51
N THR A 556 2.26 -10.10 -28.73
CA THR A 556 2.82 -11.43 -29.01
C THR A 556 4.33 -11.54 -28.81
N ASP A 557 5.01 -10.41 -28.60
CA ASP A 557 6.45 -10.35 -28.30
C ASP A 557 6.72 -10.20 -26.79
N SER A 558 5.67 -10.23 -25.95
CA SER A 558 5.80 -10.02 -24.49
C SER A 558 6.75 -11.03 -23.84
N SER A 559 7.67 -10.51 -23.02
CA SER A 559 8.60 -11.32 -22.22
C SER A 559 7.98 -11.96 -20.97
N VAL A 560 6.68 -11.76 -20.74
CA VAL A 560 5.91 -12.39 -19.66
C VAL A 560 5.25 -13.69 -20.12
N THR A 561 5.01 -13.82 -21.43
CA THR A 561 4.13 -14.86 -21.97
C THR A 561 4.80 -15.86 -22.90
N VAL A 562 4.20 -17.04 -23.02
CA VAL A 562 4.57 -18.09 -23.99
C VAL A 562 3.38 -18.49 -24.86
N PRO A 563 3.60 -18.95 -26.10
CA PRO A 563 2.53 -19.51 -26.92
C PRO A 563 2.08 -20.88 -26.38
N ASP A 564 0.90 -21.35 -26.80
CA ASP A 564 0.49 -22.73 -26.53
C ASP A 564 1.45 -23.73 -27.20
N VAL A 565 1.88 -24.74 -26.45
CA VAL A 565 2.73 -25.82 -26.95
C VAL A 565 1.94 -26.70 -27.94
N PRO A 566 2.56 -27.17 -29.04
CA PRO A 566 1.94 -28.11 -29.96
C PRO A 566 1.45 -29.39 -29.25
N SER A 567 0.37 -29.99 -29.77
CA SER A 567 -0.13 -31.25 -29.22
C SER A 567 0.94 -32.35 -29.31
N PHE A 568 0.89 -33.30 -28.37
CA PHE A 568 1.78 -34.44 -28.29
C PHE A 568 1.74 -35.28 -29.57
N SER A 569 0.57 -35.43 -30.17
CA SER A 569 0.40 -36.08 -31.49
C SER A 569 1.12 -35.33 -32.62
N THR A 570 1.13 -33.99 -32.59
CA THR A 570 1.88 -33.17 -33.55
C THR A 570 3.39 -33.30 -33.32
N LEU A 571 3.84 -33.27 -32.06
CA LEU A 571 5.26 -33.45 -31.71
C LEU A 571 5.77 -34.82 -32.17
N ILE A 572 4.99 -35.89 -31.99
CA ILE A 572 5.33 -37.23 -32.50
C ILE A 572 5.41 -37.22 -34.03
N ALA A 573 4.37 -36.73 -34.71
CA ALA A 573 4.29 -36.79 -36.17
C ALA A 573 5.41 -35.99 -36.85
N GLU A 574 5.73 -34.80 -36.34
CA GLU A 574 6.79 -33.96 -36.92
C GLU A 574 8.20 -34.48 -36.58
N ALA A 575 8.42 -35.03 -35.39
CA ALA A 575 9.68 -35.70 -35.07
C ALA A 575 9.90 -36.96 -35.94
N ASP A 576 8.87 -37.78 -36.13
CA ASP A 576 8.93 -38.97 -36.98
C ASP A 576 9.21 -38.62 -38.46
N LYS A 577 8.56 -37.57 -38.99
CA LYS A 577 8.83 -37.08 -40.36
C LYS A 577 10.26 -36.57 -40.52
N ALA A 578 10.78 -35.85 -39.52
CA ALA A 578 12.14 -35.33 -39.55
C ALA A 578 13.18 -36.45 -39.49
N VAL A 579 12.98 -37.45 -38.62
CA VAL A 579 13.83 -38.66 -38.56
C VAL A 579 13.77 -39.47 -39.87
N ALA A 580 12.60 -39.54 -40.51
CA ALA A 580 12.45 -40.18 -41.82
C ALA A 580 13.04 -39.37 -43.00
N GLY A 581 13.65 -38.21 -42.74
CA GLY A 581 14.28 -37.34 -43.75
C GLY A 581 13.29 -36.58 -44.64
N SER A 582 12.05 -36.38 -44.18
CA SER A 582 10.96 -35.78 -44.95
C SER A 582 10.68 -34.29 -44.64
N SER A 583 11.29 -33.74 -43.59
CA SER A 583 11.20 -32.32 -43.20
C SER A 583 12.36 -31.94 -42.25
N ASP A 584 12.63 -30.65 -42.12
CA ASP A 584 13.50 -30.12 -41.05
C ASP A 584 12.69 -30.01 -39.74
N PHE A 585 13.29 -30.28 -38.59
CA PHE A 585 12.66 -30.13 -37.27
C PHE A 585 12.93 -28.72 -36.70
N ASP A 586 11.97 -27.80 -36.85
CA ASP A 586 12.07 -26.42 -36.35
C ASP A 586 10.97 -26.11 -35.33
N PHE A 587 11.30 -26.31 -34.04
CA PHE A 587 10.43 -26.01 -32.90
C PHE A 587 11.13 -25.14 -31.84
N ALA A 588 12.16 -24.39 -32.23
CA ALA A 588 12.98 -23.60 -31.30
C ALA A 588 12.14 -22.65 -30.41
N ARG A 589 11.04 -22.11 -30.96
CA ARG A 589 10.08 -21.23 -30.26
C ARG A 589 9.34 -21.90 -29.09
N TYR A 590 9.22 -23.23 -29.08
CA TYR A 590 8.44 -23.99 -28.08
C TYR A 590 9.31 -24.71 -27.06
N THR A 591 10.62 -24.49 -27.09
CA THR A 591 11.59 -25.13 -26.18
C THR A 591 11.31 -24.79 -24.72
N ARG A 592 10.74 -23.62 -24.43
CA ARG A 592 10.31 -23.22 -23.08
C ARG A 592 8.79 -23.31 -22.93
N SER A 593 8.37 -23.89 -21.82
CA SER A 593 6.95 -23.93 -21.40
C SER A 593 6.64 -23.09 -20.16
N CYS A 594 7.67 -22.50 -19.51
CA CYS A 594 7.47 -21.58 -18.40
C CYS A 594 7.12 -20.19 -18.94
N GLY A 595 5.94 -19.69 -18.57
CA GLY A 595 5.46 -18.32 -18.78
C GLY A 595 3.94 -18.30 -18.79
N ILE A 596 3.33 -17.14 -18.52
CA ILE A 596 1.87 -17.02 -18.59
C ILE A 596 1.43 -17.34 -20.03
N PRO A 597 0.38 -18.14 -20.29
CA PRO A 597 -0.11 -18.34 -21.65
C PRO A 597 -0.46 -17.00 -22.30
N ASN A 598 0.02 -16.72 -23.52
CA ASN A 598 -0.17 -15.42 -24.19
C ASN A 598 -1.65 -15.00 -24.24
N ARG A 599 -2.55 -15.95 -24.48
CA ARG A 599 -4.00 -15.81 -24.42
C ARG A 599 -4.56 -15.23 -23.10
N MET A 600 -3.79 -15.30 -22.00
CA MET A 600 -4.13 -14.78 -20.67
C MET A 600 -3.28 -13.55 -20.30
N LEU A 601 -2.65 -12.87 -21.26
CA LEU A 601 -1.90 -11.64 -21.02
C LEU A 601 -2.79 -10.56 -20.39
N LEU A 602 -4.01 -10.38 -20.91
CA LEU A 602 -5.00 -9.46 -20.37
C LEU A 602 -5.97 -10.18 -19.43
N PRO A 603 -6.41 -9.54 -18.33
CA PRO A 603 -7.55 -10.04 -17.57
C PRO A 603 -8.82 -9.97 -18.41
N LYS A 604 -9.80 -10.81 -18.12
CA LYS A 604 -11.10 -10.79 -18.82
C LYS A 604 -11.71 -9.38 -18.75
N GLY A 605 -12.10 -8.80 -19.88
CA GLY A 605 -12.80 -7.51 -19.91
C GLY A 605 -14.29 -7.62 -19.54
N SER A 606 -14.95 -6.47 -19.37
CA SER A 606 -16.41 -6.40 -19.30
C SER A 606 -17.00 -5.98 -20.66
N ALA A 607 -18.28 -6.26 -20.90
CA ALA A 607 -18.97 -5.85 -22.14
C ALA A 607 -19.04 -4.31 -22.31
N THR A 608 -18.93 -3.54 -21.21
CA THR A 608 -18.90 -2.07 -21.23
C THR A 608 -17.49 -1.49 -21.18
N GLY A 609 -16.45 -2.35 -21.08
CA GLY A 609 -15.08 -1.94 -20.79
C GLY A 609 -14.81 -1.82 -19.28
N MET A 610 -13.55 -2.01 -18.89
CA MET A 610 -13.05 -1.80 -17.53
C MET A 610 -11.83 -0.88 -17.58
N GLU A 611 -11.69 -0.04 -16.56
CA GLU A 611 -10.60 0.93 -16.48
C GLU A 611 -9.38 0.30 -15.80
N PHE A 612 -8.27 0.27 -16.54
CA PHE A 612 -6.94 -0.04 -16.03
C PHE A 612 -6.01 1.12 -16.38
N ALA A 613 -5.06 1.41 -15.50
CA ALA A 613 -3.99 2.34 -15.77
C ALA A 613 -2.78 1.60 -16.35
N LEU A 614 -2.16 2.19 -17.38
CA LEU A 614 -0.90 1.69 -17.92
C LEU A 614 0.24 2.50 -17.27
N VAL A 615 1.10 1.82 -16.54
CA VAL A 615 2.33 2.39 -15.97
C VAL A 615 3.49 1.98 -16.87
N VAL A 616 4.26 2.95 -17.33
CA VAL A 616 5.44 2.71 -18.17
C VAL A 616 6.63 3.42 -17.57
N SER A 617 7.76 2.71 -17.46
CA SER A 617 9.03 3.26 -17.02
C SER A 617 10.12 2.91 -18.03
N VAL A 618 10.89 3.91 -18.45
CA VAL A 618 12.06 3.74 -19.32
C VAL A 618 13.31 3.94 -18.48
N THR A 619 14.13 2.90 -18.31
CA THR A 619 15.30 2.90 -17.40
C THR A 619 16.58 2.64 -18.18
N ASN A 620 17.74 2.86 -17.56
CA ASN A 620 19.03 2.76 -18.23
C ASN A 620 19.41 1.29 -18.48
N GLY A 621 19.49 0.91 -19.76
CA GLY A 621 19.84 -0.44 -20.19
C GLY A 621 21.29 -0.83 -19.87
N GLU A 622 22.25 0.10 -19.89
CA GLU A 622 23.65 -0.22 -19.59
C GLU A 622 23.88 -0.58 -18.11
N SER A 623 23.12 0.03 -17.19
CA SER A 623 23.20 -0.31 -15.76
C SER A 623 22.34 -1.51 -15.39
N ASP A 624 21.28 -1.75 -16.15
CA ASP A 624 20.28 -2.77 -15.84
C ASP A 624 20.61 -4.13 -16.49
N GLU A 625 21.32 -4.17 -17.63
CA GLU A 625 21.64 -5.41 -18.36
C GLU A 625 22.74 -6.25 -17.70
N GLN A 626 22.47 -7.55 -17.55
CA GLN A 626 23.47 -8.56 -17.08
C GLN A 626 23.99 -9.47 -18.19
N HIS A 627 23.58 -9.26 -19.44
CA HIS A 627 23.79 -10.23 -20.52
C HIS A 627 24.10 -9.54 -21.85
N ASP A 628 25.14 -9.95 -22.57
CA ASP A 628 25.68 -9.23 -23.75
C ASP A 628 24.77 -9.22 -25.01
N ALA A 629 23.55 -9.78 -24.95
CA ALA A 629 22.75 -10.10 -26.14
C ALA A 629 21.22 -9.97 -25.95
N LEU A 630 20.71 -9.04 -25.14
CA LEU A 630 19.25 -8.94 -24.88
C LEU A 630 18.43 -8.27 -26.00
N GLU A 631 19.08 -7.53 -26.92
CA GLU A 631 18.40 -6.88 -28.05
C GLU A 631 18.02 -7.84 -29.20
N ASP A 632 18.83 -8.88 -29.41
CA ASP A 632 18.66 -9.89 -30.48
C ASP A 632 18.00 -11.18 -29.97
N ALA A 633 17.82 -11.30 -28.65
CA ALA A 633 17.43 -12.55 -28.04
C ALA A 633 15.96 -12.89 -28.33
N THR A 634 15.79 -14.05 -28.97
CA THR A 634 14.56 -14.84 -29.01
C THR A 634 14.19 -15.42 -27.63
N THR A 635 14.76 -14.89 -26.53
CA THR A 635 14.54 -15.33 -25.15
C THR A 635 13.14 -14.93 -24.70
N GLN A 636 12.18 -15.79 -24.99
CA GLN A 636 10.82 -15.66 -24.49
C GLN A 636 10.78 -15.91 -22.97
N SER A 637 9.78 -15.30 -22.32
CA SER A 637 9.39 -15.51 -20.91
C SER A 637 10.41 -15.18 -19.80
N HIS A 638 11.48 -14.42 -20.08
CA HIS A 638 12.52 -14.13 -19.09
C HIS A 638 12.03 -13.37 -17.85
N THR A 639 10.91 -12.65 -17.93
CA THR A 639 10.42 -11.79 -16.85
C THR A 639 10.04 -12.58 -15.60
N LEU A 640 9.33 -13.70 -15.76
CA LEU A 640 8.89 -14.59 -14.66
C LEU A 640 9.68 -15.89 -14.57
N CYS A 641 10.39 -16.26 -15.63
CA CYS A 641 11.04 -17.57 -15.74
C CYS A 641 12.56 -17.47 -15.94
N GLY A 642 13.15 -16.27 -15.91
CA GLY A 642 14.59 -16.05 -16.12
C GLY A 642 15.10 -16.58 -17.47
N ILE A 643 16.41 -16.70 -17.62
CA ILE A 643 17.05 -17.36 -18.76
C ILE A 643 17.64 -18.68 -18.25
N HIS A 644 17.27 -19.79 -18.89
CA HIS A 644 17.63 -21.11 -18.40
C HIS A 644 19.15 -21.30 -18.37
N GLY A 645 19.71 -21.67 -17.22
CA GLY A 645 21.14 -21.94 -17.06
C GLY A 645 22.03 -20.69 -17.04
N GLU A 646 21.44 -19.51 -17.10
CA GLU A 646 22.14 -18.22 -17.16
C GLU A 646 21.68 -17.30 -16.03
N LYS A 647 22.36 -16.16 -15.86
CA LYS A 647 21.95 -15.15 -14.88
C LYS A 647 20.64 -14.48 -15.29
N TYR A 648 19.89 -14.00 -14.31
CA TYR A 648 18.71 -13.20 -14.60
C TYR A 648 19.14 -11.91 -15.32
N PRO A 649 18.50 -11.54 -16.45
CA PRO A 649 19.05 -10.54 -17.38
C PRO A 649 18.99 -9.09 -16.90
N ASP A 650 18.26 -8.82 -15.81
CA ASP A 650 18.02 -7.48 -15.26
C ASP A 650 18.63 -7.37 -13.85
N HIS A 651 19.48 -6.37 -13.60
CA HIS A 651 20.06 -6.09 -12.29
C HIS A 651 19.03 -5.53 -11.30
N GLN A 652 17.96 -4.91 -11.78
CA GLN A 652 16.99 -4.27 -10.89
C GLN A 652 16.13 -5.31 -10.13
N PRO A 653 15.62 -4.94 -8.94
CA PRO A 653 14.63 -5.75 -8.22
C PRO A 653 13.43 -6.11 -9.10
N MET A 654 12.86 -7.30 -8.91
CA MET A 654 11.65 -7.68 -9.63
C MET A 654 10.48 -6.79 -9.18
N GLY A 655 9.73 -6.28 -10.15
CA GLY A 655 8.71 -5.26 -9.94
C GLY A 655 9.22 -3.81 -9.94
N PHE A 656 10.52 -3.57 -10.12
CA PHE A 656 11.05 -2.20 -10.24
C PHE A 656 10.33 -1.42 -11.36
N PRO A 657 9.95 -0.15 -11.12
CA PRO A 657 10.15 0.65 -9.90
C PRO A 657 8.98 0.64 -8.89
N LEU A 658 8.02 -0.27 -9.03
CA LEU A 658 6.80 -0.36 -8.20
C LEU A 658 6.93 -1.29 -6.99
N ASP A 659 8.06 -1.99 -6.87
CA ASP A 659 8.28 -3.01 -5.84
C ASP A 659 8.42 -2.44 -4.42
N ARG A 660 8.74 -1.14 -4.27
CA ARG A 660 8.85 -0.46 -2.96
C ARG A 660 7.73 0.55 -2.76
N ARG A 661 7.57 1.03 -1.52
CA ARG A 661 6.62 2.12 -1.22
C ARG A 661 6.99 3.39 -1.99
N ILE A 662 5.98 4.06 -2.50
CA ILE A 662 6.02 5.35 -3.18
C ILE A 662 5.08 6.27 -2.38
N PRO A 663 5.52 6.75 -1.19
CA PRO A 663 4.68 7.56 -0.32
C PRO A 663 4.34 8.93 -0.94
N ASP A 664 5.16 9.37 -1.89
CA ASP A 664 4.97 10.58 -2.66
C ASP A 664 5.01 10.24 -4.15
N GLU A 665 3.83 10.19 -4.78
CA GLU A 665 3.72 9.89 -6.21
C GLU A 665 4.46 10.92 -7.08
N ARG A 666 4.72 12.13 -6.60
CA ARG A 666 5.47 13.15 -7.35
C ARG A 666 6.90 12.69 -7.63
N VAL A 667 7.50 11.87 -6.77
CA VAL A 667 8.83 11.31 -7.05
C VAL A 667 8.79 10.48 -8.32
N PHE A 668 7.80 9.59 -8.44
CA PHE A 668 7.59 8.78 -9.64
C PHE A 668 7.18 9.61 -10.86
N LEU A 669 6.26 10.56 -10.67
CA LEU A 669 5.63 11.33 -11.73
C LEU A 669 6.44 12.53 -12.24
N SER A 670 7.44 13.00 -11.48
CA SER A 670 8.35 14.08 -11.89
C SER A 670 9.50 13.59 -12.77
N SER A 671 9.73 12.28 -12.82
CA SER A 671 10.72 11.66 -13.70
C SER A 671 10.17 11.60 -15.13
N ASP A 672 10.77 12.36 -16.04
CA ASP A 672 10.35 12.46 -17.45
C ASP A 672 10.34 11.12 -18.20
N ASN A 673 11.05 10.11 -17.69
CA ASN A 673 11.12 8.76 -18.24
C ASN A 673 10.01 7.82 -17.75
N ASN A 674 9.09 8.31 -16.90
CA ASN A 674 7.95 7.57 -16.36
C ASN A 674 6.62 8.14 -16.86
N ALA A 675 5.62 7.28 -17.04
CA ALA A 675 4.26 7.67 -17.36
C ALA A 675 3.24 6.87 -16.53
N TYR A 676 2.23 7.58 -16.04
CA TYR A 676 1.03 7.04 -15.41
C TYR A 676 -0.20 7.75 -15.97
N THR A 677 -1.15 7.01 -16.52
CA THR A 677 -2.18 7.57 -17.40
C THR A 677 -3.33 8.31 -16.69
N ILE A 678 -3.41 8.36 -15.34
CA ILE A 678 -4.52 8.97 -14.56
C ILE A 678 -3.99 9.55 -13.21
N ARG A 679 -4.31 10.78 -12.76
CA ARG A 679 -3.71 11.44 -11.54
C ARG A 679 -4.71 11.87 -10.45
N GLU A 680 -4.27 12.12 -9.20
CA GLU A 680 -5.07 12.73 -8.11
C GLU A 680 -5.15 14.27 -8.23
N GLU A 681 -6.35 14.84 -8.18
CA GLU A 681 -6.63 16.14 -8.80
C GLU A 681 -6.32 17.36 -7.90
N ALA A 682 -6.46 17.26 -6.57
CA ALA A 682 -6.38 18.40 -5.64
C ALA A 682 -4.96 18.96 -5.40
N LEU A 683 -3.97 18.10 -5.10
CA LEU A 683 -2.58 18.53 -4.88
C LEU A 683 -1.96 19.05 -6.17
N MET A 684 -2.37 18.52 -7.32
CA MET A 684 -1.96 19.07 -8.62
C MET A 684 -2.42 20.50 -8.81
N ILE A 685 -3.66 20.83 -8.42
CA ILE A 685 -4.18 22.20 -8.53
C ILE A 685 -3.35 23.13 -7.64
N PHE A 686 -3.07 22.72 -6.40
CA PHE A 686 -2.21 23.46 -5.48
C PHE A 686 -0.80 23.68 -6.06
N ASP A 687 -0.18 22.62 -6.59
CA ASP A 687 1.14 22.70 -7.23
C ASP A 687 1.14 23.67 -8.41
N VAL A 688 0.09 23.66 -9.23
CA VAL A 688 -0.05 24.60 -10.35
C VAL A 688 -0.12 26.04 -9.83
N PHE A 689 -0.89 26.32 -8.78
CA PHE A 689 -0.98 27.67 -8.22
C PHE A 689 0.33 28.12 -7.55
N MET A 690 0.99 27.25 -6.76
CA MET A 690 2.27 27.57 -6.12
C MET A 690 3.39 27.86 -7.11
N ASN A 691 3.35 27.25 -8.30
CA ASN A 691 4.35 27.47 -9.36
C ASN A 691 3.99 28.60 -10.34
N CYS A 692 2.87 29.30 -10.14
CA CYS A 692 2.54 30.47 -10.95
C CYS A 692 3.54 31.61 -10.70
N ARG A 693 4.17 32.11 -11.76
CA ARG A 693 5.15 33.21 -11.65
C ARG A 693 4.55 34.60 -11.80
N THR A 694 3.31 34.70 -12.26
CA THR A 694 2.61 35.97 -12.49
C THR A 694 1.17 35.88 -12.00
N TRP A 695 0.64 37.02 -11.55
CA TRP A 695 -0.75 37.16 -11.12
C TRP A 695 -1.73 36.76 -12.23
N ASP A 696 -1.49 37.18 -13.47
CA ASP A 696 -2.36 36.86 -14.60
C ASP A 696 -2.43 35.35 -14.86
N THR A 697 -1.31 34.64 -14.79
CA THR A 697 -1.30 33.18 -14.95
C THR A 697 -2.05 32.51 -13.80
N ALA A 698 -1.85 32.99 -12.57
CA ALA A 698 -2.52 32.49 -11.39
C ALA A 698 -4.05 32.63 -11.47
N VAL A 699 -4.55 33.81 -11.87
CA VAL A 699 -5.99 34.07 -12.05
C VAL A 699 -6.59 33.24 -13.19
N ASN A 700 -5.89 33.11 -14.32
CA ASN A 700 -6.36 32.31 -15.45
C ASN A 700 -6.44 30.81 -15.09
N ASN A 701 -5.45 30.30 -14.36
CA ASN A 701 -5.48 28.92 -13.86
C ASN A 701 -6.61 28.73 -12.85
N ALA A 702 -6.82 29.69 -11.94
CA ALA A 702 -7.90 29.61 -10.97
C ALA A 702 -9.27 29.60 -11.65
N ALA A 703 -9.49 30.45 -12.65
CA ALA A 703 -10.70 30.44 -13.46
C ALA A 703 -10.88 29.13 -14.25
N TYR A 704 -9.78 28.56 -14.77
CA TYR A 704 -9.81 27.29 -15.50
C TYR A 704 -10.24 26.12 -14.61
N PHE A 705 -9.63 25.98 -13.43
CA PHE A 705 -9.89 24.88 -12.50
C PHE A 705 -11.25 25.00 -11.83
N ARG A 706 -11.68 26.20 -11.45
CA ARG A 706 -12.99 26.44 -10.81
C ARG A 706 -14.16 25.80 -11.56
N GLU A 707 -14.10 25.78 -12.89
CA GLU A 707 -15.16 25.25 -13.77
C GLU A 707 -15.00 23.75 -14.10
N ARG A 708 -13.89 23.11 -13.71
CA ARG A 708 -13.47 21.80 -14.24
C ARG A 708 -13.12 20.74 -13.20
N VAL A 709 -13.00 21.12 -11.94
CA VAL A 709 -12.60 20.21 -10.85
C VAL A 709 -13.63 20.25 -9.73
N ASN A 710 -13.52 19.34 -8.77
CA ASN A 710 -14.41 19.33 -7.61
C ASN A 710 -14.30 20.65 -6.83
N GLU A 711 -15.43 21.20 -6.41
CA GLU A 711 -15.48 22.46 -5.64
C GLU A 711 -14.66 22.39 -4.35
N GLY A 712 -14.76 21.30 -3.60
CA GLY A 712 -14.01 21.12 -2.35
C GLY A 712 -12.50 21.07 -2.57
N GLU A 713 -12.06 20.37 -3.63
CA GLU A 713 -10.65 20.28 -4.00
C GLU A 713 -10.09 21.63 -4.45
N PHE A 714 -10.84 22.36 -5.27
CA PHE A 714 -10.49 23.72 -5.68
C PHE A 714 -10.38 24.65 -4.48
N MET A 715 -11.37 24.61 -3.58
CA MET A 715 -11.44 25.44 -2.39
C MET A 715 -10.28 25.16 -1.43
N TYR A 716 -9.94 23.89 -1.22
CA TYR A 716 -8.78 23.51 -0.42
C TYR A 716 -7.48 24.04 -1.05
N ALA A 717 -7.27 23.78 -2.34
CA ALA A 717 -6.06 24.18 -3.05
C ALA A 717 -5.87 25.71 -3.07
N ILE A 718 -6.93 26.48 -3.32
CA ILE A 718 -6.85 27.94 -3.38
C ILE A 718 -6.62 28.56 -2.00
N TYR A 719 -7.29 28.07 -0.94
CA TYR A 719 -7.07 28.58 0.42
C TYR A 719 -5.65 28.27 0.91
N ALA A 720 -5.18 27.05 0.69
CA ALA A 720 -3.80 26.67 1.01
C ALA A 720 -2.80 27.56 0.25
N THR A 721 -3.05 27.84 -1.03
CA THR A 721 -2.14 28.67 -1.84
C THR A 721 -2.10 30.11 -1.35
N VAL A 722 -3.24 30.70 -1.00
CA VAL A 722 -3.28 32.08 -0.47
C VAL A 722 -2.50 32.21 0.84
N ILE A 723 -2.55 31.18 1.70
CA ILE A 723 -1.80 31.18 2.96
C ILE A 723 -0.30 31.15 2.69
N HIS A 724 0.17 30.30 1.77
CA HIS A 724 1.60 29.99 1.63
C HIS A 724 2.34 30.68 0.49
N SER A 725 1.65 31.20 -0.52
CA SER A 725 2.31 31.79 -1.69
C SER A 725 2.65 33.26 -1.48
N GLU A 726 3.91 33.62 -1.73
CA GLU A 726 4.35 35.02 -1.77
C GLU A 726 3.60 35.84 -2.84
N LEU A 727 3.21 35.22 -3.96
CA LEU A 727 2.48 35.90 -5.03
C LEU A 727 1.07 36.36 -4.59
N TRP A 728 0.50 35.68 -3.60
CA TRP A 728 -0.85 35.89 -3.10
C TRP A 728 -0.86 36.55 -1.71
N ASP A 729 0.29 37.05 -1.26
CA ASP A 729 0.46 37.69 0.04
C ASP A 729 -0.44 38.92 0.20
N GLY A 730 -0.93 39.14 1.43
CA GLY A 730 -1.84 40.23 1.77
C GLY A 730 -3.31 40.03 1.35
N LEU A 731 -3.66 38.92 0.67
CA LEU A 731 -5.06 38.60 0.39
C LEU A 731 -5.79 38.12 1.64
N VAL A 732 -7.04 38.56 1.78
CA VAL A 732 -7.91 38.16 2.89
C VAL A 732 -8.81 37.03 2.43
N LEU A 733 -8.69 35.88 3.09
CA LEU A 733 -9.57 34.74 2.83
C LEU A 733 -10.98 35.03 3.35
N PRO A 734 -12.03 34.81 2.54
CA PRO A 734 -13.38 34.97 3.02
C PRO A 734 -13.74 33.90 4.07
N PRO A 735 -14.73 34.17 4.95
CA PRO A 735 -15.17 33.19 5.93
C PRO A 735 -15.75 31.95 5.22
N LEU A 736 -15.19 30.76 5.51
CA LEU A 736 -15.59 29.52 4.83
C LEU A 736 -17.07 29.17 5.05
N TYR A 737 -17.65 29.59 6.17
CA TYR A 737 -19.07 29.42 6.48
C TYR A 737 -20.02 30.28 5.64
N GLU A 738 -19.52 31.27 4.88
CA GLU A 738 -20.30 31.99 3.86
C GLU A 738 -19.98 31.52 2.44
N VAL A 739 -18.82 30.88 2.22
CA VAL A 739 -18.49 30.28 0.91
C VAL A 739 -19.10 28.89 0.74
N THR A 740 -19.08 28.07 1.81
CA THR A 740 -19.68 26.73 1.86
C THR A 740 -20.67 26.60 3.02
N PRO A 741 -21.70 27.46 3.10
CA PRO A 741 -22.62 27.54 4.24
C PRO A 741 -23.31 26.22 4.60
N HIS A 742 -23.53 25.35 3.61
CA HIS A 742 -24.12 24.01 3.81
C HIS A 742 -23.27 23.09 4.70
N MET A 743 -21.96 23.34 4.84
CA MET A 743 -21.08 22.65 5.77
C MET A 743 -21.20 23.17 7.20
N PHE A 744 -21.75 24.36 7.42
CA PHE A 744 -21.71 25.04 8.73
C PHE A 744 -23.07 25.18 9.41
N THR A 745 -24.15 24.85 8.70
CA THR A 745 -25.53 25.01 9.18
C THR A 745 -26.38 23.77 8.89
N ASN A 746 -27.52 23.68 9.57
CA ASN A 746 -28.38 22.50 9.49
C ASN A 746 -29.10 22.42 8.14
N SER A 747 -29.38 21.20 7.69
CA SER A 747 -30.06 20.94 6.41
C SER A 747 -31.47 21.57 6.34
N ASP A 748 -32.16 21.72 7.47
CA ASP A 748 -33.47 22.37 7.53
C ASP A 748 -33.39 23.90 7.31
N VAL A 749 -32.28 24.53 7.72
CA VAL A 749 -32.01 25.95 7.46
C VAL A 749 -31.72 26.15 5.97
N ILE A 750 -30.88 25.28 5.39
CA ILE A 750 -30.58 25.28 3.95
C ILE A 750 -31.84 25.06 3.12
N ALA A 751 -32.68 24.09 3.48
CA ALA A 751 -33.94 23.83 2.79
C ALA A 751 -34.88 25.04 2.82
N ARG A 752 -35.00 25.72 3.97
CA ARG A 752 -35.81 26.94 4.10
C ARG A 752 -35.25 28.10 3.27
N ALA A 753 -33.92 28.25 3.20
CA ALA A 753 -33.26 29.22 2.32
C ALA A 753 -33.51 28.94 0.84
N TYR A 754 -33.42 27.67 0.41
CA TYR A 754 -33.79 27.26 -0.96
C TYR A 754 -35.24 27.57 -1.29
N VAL A 755 -36.18 27.31 -0.36
CA VAL A 755 -37.58 27.68 -0.56
C VAL A 755 -37.73 29.18 -0.74
N ALA A 756 -37.13 30.00 0.13
CA ALA A 756 -37.12 31.47 0.03
C ALA A 756 -36.57 31.97 -1.32
N GLN A 757 -35.48 31.38 -1.81
CA GLN A 757 -34.92 31.64 -3.14
C GLN A 757 -35.94 31.31 -4.24
N MET A 758 -36.58 30.13 -4.20
CA MET A 758 -37.57 29.71 -5.20
C MET A 758 -38.83 30.58 -5.22
N ILE A 759 -39.32 31.02 -4.05
CA ILE A 759 -40.47 31.92 -3.94
C ILE A 759 -40.10 33.40 -4.00
N GLN A 760 -38.83 33.71 -4.28
CA GLN A 760 -38.30 35.07 -4.46
C GLN A 760 -38.59 36.00 -3.26
N THR A 761 -38.46 35.47 -2.03
CA THR A 761 -38.78 36.19 -0.79
C THR A 761 -37.59 36.15 0.18
N PRO A 762 -37.05 37.30 0.63
CA PRO A 762 -35.97 37.34 1.62
C PRO A 762 -36.31 36.59 2.90
N GLY A 763 -35.33 35.93 3.51
CA GLY A 763 -35.55 35.11 4.69
C GLY A 763 -34.38 35.13 5.65
N LYS A 764 -34.69 35.24 6.95
CA LYS A 764 -33.72 35.04 8.04
C LYS A 764 -34.12 33.80 8.83
N PHE A 765 -33.24 32.82 8.90
CA PHE A 765 -33.56 31.51 9.47
C PHE A 765 -32.71 31.25 10.70
N ARG A 766 -33.34 30.95 11.84
CA ARG A 766 -32.59 30.64 13.06
C ARG A 766 -32.07 29.20 13.02
N LYS A 767 -30.77 29.03 13.26
CA LYS A 767 -30.13 27.73 13.54
C LYS A 767 -30.40 27.37 14.99
N GLU A 768 -31.11 26.26 15.21
CA GLU A 768 -31.33 25.71 16.54
C GLU A 768 -30.29 24.62 16.84
N PHE A 769 -29.69 24.66 18.03
CA PHE A 769 -28.80 23.62 18.52
C PHE A 769 -29.55 22.39 19.06
N ASN A 770 -30.87 22.51 19.31
CA ASN A 770 -31.68 21.48 19.96
C ASN A 770 -32.42 20.60 18.95
N SER A 771 -31.86 19.42 18.64
CA SER A 771 -32.70 18.29 18.20
C SER A 771 -33.26 17.57 19.43
N ARG A 772 -34.50 17.05 19.35
CA ARG A 772 -35.30 16.50 20.48
C ARG A 772 -34.72 15.24 21.17
N GLN A 773 -33.43 15.19 21.54
CA GLN A 773 -32.77 14.03 22.15
C GLN A 773 -32.18 14.32 23.54
N LYS A 774 -32.17 13.31 24.40
CA LYS A 774 -31.76 13.37 25.82
C LYS A 774 -30.21 13.36 26.03
N ASN A 775 -29.42 13.75 25.04
CA ASN A 775 -27.95 13.62 25.10
C ASN A 775 -27.31 14.78 25.89
N PRO A 776 -26.55 14.51 26.98
CA PRO A 776 -25.84 15.55 27.73
C PRO A 776 -24.90 16.42 26.90
N GLU A 777 -24.33 15.89 25.80
CA GLU A 777 -23.43 16.61 24.90
C GLU A 777 -24.07 17.83 24.23
N GLN A 778 -25.41 17.87 24.09
CA GLN A 778 -26.11 19.03 23.54
C GLN A 778 -25.91 20.30 24.37
N ARG A 779 -25.58 20.18 25.66
CA ARG A 779 -25.36 21.34 26.55
C ARG A 779 -24.12 22.15 26.19
N VAL A 780 -23.20 21.57 25.43
CA VAL A 780 -21.99 22.22 24.91
C VAL A 780 -22.03 22.42 23.40
N ALA A 781 -23.19 22.21 22.76
CA ALA A 781 -23.34 22.34 21.31
C ALA A 781 -23.01 23.75 20.80
N TYR A 782 -23.24 24.80 21.60
CA TYR A 782 -22.85 26.17 21.23
C TYR A 782 -21.35 26.33 20.98
N PHE A 783 -20.52 25.46 21.55
CA PHE A 783 -19.07 25.45 21.35
C PHE A 783 -18.69 24.59 20.13
N THR A 784 -19.21 23.36 20.06
CA THR A 784 -18.86 22.42 18.98
C THR A 784 -19.43 22.84 17.63
N GLU A 785 -20.58 23.52 17.61
CA GLU A 785 -21.26 24.05 16.41
C GLU A 785 -20.89 25.50 16.08
N ASP A 786 -19.97 26.13 16.84
CA ASP A 786 -19.56 27.52 16.58
C ASP A 786 -18.81 27.61 15.25
N ILE A 787 -19.33 28.44 14.35
CA ILE A 787 -18.81 28.57 12.98
C ILE A 787 -17.40 29.16 12.93
N GLY A 788 -17.03 30.01 13.89
CA GLY A 788 -15.70 30.62 13.96
C GLY A 788 -14.65 29.64 14.48
N MET A 789 -14.99 28.83 15.49
CA MET A 789 -14.12 27.76 16.00
C MET A 789 -13.86 26.69 14.93
N ASN A 790 -14.91 26.27 14.21
CA ASN A 790 -14.78 25.31 13.11
C ASN A 790 -13.93 25.87 11.96
N PHE A 791 -14.10 27.16 11.64
CA PHE A 791 -13.27 27.85 10.66
C PHE A 791 -11.80 27.97 11.11
N HIS A 792 -11.55 28.30 12.37
CA HIS A 792 -10.20 28.34 12.92
C HIS A 792 -9.50 26.98 12.80
N HIS A 793 -10.17 25.89 13.16
CA HIS A 793 -9.60 24.53 13.03
C HIS A 793 -9.23 24.20 11.58
N PHE A 794 -10.06 24.58 10.61
CA PHE A 794 -9.73 24.45 9.19
C PHE A 794 -8.50 25.26 8.80
N ILE A 795 -8.47 26.56 9.15
CA ILE A 795 -7.35 27.45 8.83
C ILE A 795 -6.05 26.96 9.48
N TRP A 796 -6.09 26.47 10.72
CA TRP A 796 -4.93 25.89 11.39
C TRP A 796 -4.32 24.74 10.58
N HIS A 797 -5.16 23.82 10.08
CA HIS A 797 -4.70 22.72 9.21
C HIS A 797 -4.17 23.17 7.84
N LEU A 798 -4.51 24.39 7.40
CA LEU A 798 -3.92 24.99 6.20
C LEU A 798 -2.60 25.70 6.50
N HIS A 799 -2.41 26.26 7.70
CA HIS A 799 -1.12 26.79 8.15
C HIS A 799 -0.09 25.68 8.37
N PHE A 800 -0.53 24.54 8.93
CA PHE A 800 0.32 23.39 9.24
C PHE A 800 -0.15 22.08 8.55
N PRO A 801 -0.20 22.03 7.22
CA PRO A 801 -0.69 20.85 6.53
C PRO A 801 0.26 19.66 6.75
N PHE A 802 -0.30 18.48 7.04
CA PHE A 802 0.50 17.30 7.34
C PHE A 802 1.38 16.86 6.15
N TRP A 803 0.97 17.16 4.91
CA TRP A 803 1.67 16.83 3.67
C TRP A 803 2.70 17.88 3.22
N TRP A 804 2.90 18.97 3.99
CA TRP A 804 3.81 20.05 3.62
C TRP A 804 5.24 19.57 3.39
N ASN A 805 5.88 20.06 2.34
CA ASN A 805 7.27 19.77 2.01
C ASN A 805 8.05 21.09 1.87
N ASP A 806 9.25 21.16 2.46
CA ASP A 806 10.14 22.32 2.40
C ASP A 806 10.48 22.75 0.95
N ALA A 807 10.31 21.87 -0.04
CA ALA A 807 10.40 22.19 -1.46
C ALA A 807 9.45 23.30 -1.92
N TYR A 808 8.39 23.59 -1.16
CA TYR A 808 7.46 24.70 -1.42
C TYR A 808 7.96 26.07 -0.96
N GLY A 809 9.16 26.16 -0.38
CA GLY A 809 9.88 27.42 -0.20
C GLY A 809 10.25 27.78 1.23
N HIS A 810 9.67 27.12 2.23
CA HIS A 810 10.05 27.32 3.64
C HIS A 810 9.76 26.10 4.52
N HIS A 811 10.47 26.04 5.65
CA HIS A 811 10.29 25.03 6.69
C HIS A 811 9.24 25.49 7.72
N LEU A 812 8.35 24.59 8.13
CA LEU A 812 7.36 24.88 9.18
C LEU A 812 7.97 24.60 10.57
N ASP A 813 8.46 25.65 11.21
CA ASP A 813 9.11 25.57 12.52
C ASP A 813 8.17 25.00 13.60
N ARG A 814 8.71 24.08 14.42
CA ARG A 814 8.01 23.42 15.55
C ARG A 814 6.62 22.85 15.22
N LYS A 815 6.35 22.51 13.95
CA LYS A 815 5.05 22.02 13.47
C LYS A 815 4.42 20.93 14.34
N GLY A 816 5.19 19.92 14.72
CA GLY A 816 4.70 18.83 15.56
C GLY A 816 4.31 19.28 16.99
N GLU A 817 4.98 20.30 17.53
CA GLU A 817 4.58 20.87 18.81
C GLU A 817 3.34 21.75 18.69
N PHE A 818 3.17 22.49 17.60
CA PHE A 818 1.90 23.17 17.29
C PHE A 818 0.75 22.19 17.18
N PHE A 819 0.95 21.03 16.54
CA PHE A 819 -0.06 19.97 16.49
C PHE A 819 -0.47 19.53 17.89
N PHE A 820 0.49 19.27 18.78
CA PHE A 820 0.19 19.01 20.19
C PHE A 820 -0.56 20.17 20.84
N TRP A 821 0.00 21.39 20.78
CA TRP A 821 -0.47 22.51 21.58
C TRP A 821 -1.86 22.99 21.20
N SER A 822 -2.14 23.13 19.90
CA SER A 822 -3.43 23.61 19.43
C SER A 822 -4.56 22.61 19.77
N HIS A 823 -4.31 21.31 19.62
CA HIS A 823 -5.29 20.29 20.00
C HIS A 823 -5.41 20.15 21.53
N HIS A 824 -4.31 20.27 22.27
CA HIS A 824 -4.34 20.30 23.74
C HIS A 824 -5.18 21.48 24.27
N GLN A 825 -4.97 22.68 23.74
CA GLN A 825 -5.73 23.88 24.10
C GLN A 825 -7.21 23.74 23.71
N LEU A 826 -7.53 23.09 22.58
CA LEU A 826 -8.90 22.80 22.18
C LEU A 826 -9.60 21.81 23.15
N ILE A 827 -8.89 20.79 23.65
CA ILE A 827 -9.41 19.85 24.66
C ILE A 827 -9.60 20.55 26.00
N ALA A 828 -8.59 21.28 26.49
CA ALA A 828 -8.67 22.01 27.75
C ALA A 828 -9.83 23.01 27.73
N ARG A 829 -10.03 23.66 26.57
CA ARG A 829 -11.17 24.54 26.35
C ARG A 829 -12.49 23.79 26.41
N TYR A 830 -12.61 22.67 25.70
CA TYR A 830 -13.82 21.85 25.72
C TYR A 830 -14.15 21.35 27.13
N ASP A 831 -13.15 20.91 27.91
CA ASP A 831 -13.33 20.50 29.30
C ASP A 831 -13.81 21.66 30.19
N ALA A 832 -13.32 22.89 29.99
CA ALA A 832 -13.85 24.05 30.71
C ALA A 832 -15.32 24.36 30.34
N GLU A 833 -15.73 24.17 29.08
CA GLU A 833 -17.14 24.30 28.67
C GLU A 833 -18.01 23.18 29.26
N ARG A 834 -17.50 21.95 29.32
CA ARG A 834 -18.17 20.80 29.96
C ARG A 834 -18.40 21.06 31.44
N LEU A 835 -17.37 21.49 32.17
CA LEU A 835 -17.47 21.84 33.59
C LEU A 835 -18.42 23.02 33.83
N SER A 836 -18.39 24.04 32.96
CA SER A 836 -19.35 25.16 32.98
C SER A 836 -20.82 24.71 32.81
N ASN A 837 -21.00 23.53 32.23
CA ASN A 837 -22.29 22.86 32.06
C ASN A 837 -22.44 21.64 32.98
N ASN A 838 -21.73 21.54 34.12
CA ASN A 838 -21.85 20.42 35.06
C ASN A 838 -21.72 19.03 34.39
N LEU A 839 -20.85 18.91 33.39
CA LEU A 839 -20.44 17.66 32.78
C LEU A 839 -19.04 17.30 33.26
N GLU A 840 -18.73 16.00 33.35
CA GLU A 840 -17.36 15.54 33.60
C GLU A 840 -16.46 15.88 32.41
N CYS A 841 -15.16 16.05 32.64
CA CYS A 841 -14.16 16.16 31.57
C CYS A 841 -14.27 14.98 30.59
N VAL A 842 -13.83 15.19 29.35
CA VAL A 842 -13.92 14.19 28.28
C VAL A 842 -13.07 12.94 28.62
N ASN A 843 -13.63 11.77 28.35
CA ASN A 843 -12.93 10.50 28.50
C ASN A 843 -12.17 10.16 27.21
N GLU A 844 -10.99 9.56 27.33
CA GLU A 844 -10.23 9.11 26.17
C GLU A 844 -10.93 8.00 25.37
N LEU A 845 -10.49 7.86 24.12
CA LEU A 845 -10.87 6.75 23.25
C LEU A 845 -10.14 5.46 23.67
N HIS A 846 -10.80 4.31 23.53
CA HIS A 846 -10.16 3.01 23.70
C HIS A 846 -10.55 2.09 22.54
N TRP A 847 -9.56 1.55 21.82
CA TRP A 847 -9.78 0.70 20.63
C TRP A 847 -10.49 -0.62 20.93
N ASP A 848 -10.47 -1.09 22.18
CA ASP A 848 -11.07 -2.35 22.63
C ASP A 848 -12.51 -2.20 23.16
N ARG A 849 -13.08 -1.00 23.11
CA ARG A 849 -14.41 -0.68 23.66
C ARG A 849 -15.26 0.11 22.67
N PRO A 850 -16.59 -0.03 22.73
CA PRO A 850 -17.47 0.76 21.87
C PRO A 850 -17.43 2.26 22.21
N ILE A 851 -17.65 3.09 21.21
CA ILE A 851 -17.87 4.53 21.34
C ILE A 851 -19.30 4.72 21.83
N LYS A 852 -19.47 5.21 23.07
CA LYS A 852 -20.78 5.28 23.72
C LYS A 852 -21.71 6.28 23.06
N GLU A 853 -21.19 7.46 22.73
CA GLU A 853 -21.93 8.62 22.28
C GLU A 853 -22.12 8.59 20.77
N GLY A 854 -23.32 8.44 20.25
CA GLY A 854 -23.65 8.62 18.84
C GLY A 854 -23.64 10.10 18.43
N PHE A 855 -23.61 10.35 17.13
CA PHE A 855 -23.62 11.70 16.56
C PHE A 855 -24.44 11.75 15.27
N CYS A 856 -25.35 12.71 15.18
CA CYS A 856 -26.14 13.00 13.98
C CYS A 856 -25.84 14.45 13.55
N PRO A 857 -25.15 14.65 12.41
CA PRO A 857 -24.72 15.98 12.00
C PRO A 857 -25.88 16.91 11.63
N HIS A 858 -27.02 16.38 11.19
CA HIS A 858 -28.13 17.17 10.62
C HIS A 858 -27.69 18.13 9.50
N MET A 859 -26.68 17.73 8.71
CA MET A 859 -26.14 18.50 7.59
C MET A 859 -26.31 17.75 6.27
N THR A 860 -26.24 18.48 5.18
CA THR A 860 -26.26 17.93 3.82
C THR A 860 -25.13 18.52 2.99
N TYR A 861 -24.51 17.70 2.15
CA TYR A 861 -23.68 18.19 1.05
C TYR A 861 -24.51 19.07 0.11
N ARG A 862 -23.84 19.88 -0.72
CA ARG A 862 -24.48 20.84 -1.63
C ARG A 862 -25.66 20.28 -2.44
N TYR A 863 -25.56 19.04 -2.91
CA TYR A 863 -26.61 18.39 -3.72
C TYR A 863 -27.66 17.61 -2.90
N GLY A 864 -27.75 17.86 -1.59
CA GLY A 864 -28.79 17.33 -0.72
C GLY A 864 -28.50 15.96 -0.10
N THR A 865 -27.32 15.37 -0.33
CA THR A 865 -26.93 14.11 0.32
C THR A 865 -26.62 14.35 1.80
N GLU A 866 -27.29 13.62 2.71
CA GLU A 866 -27.08 13.78 4.15
C GLU A 866 -25.72 13.24 4.59
N PHE A 867 -25.10 13.93 5.56
CA PHE A 867 -23.91 13.40 6.20
C PHE A 867 -24.22 12.12 7.00
N PRO A 868 -23.35 11.11 6.96
CA PRO A 868 -23.50 9.90 7.76
C PRO A 868 -23.68 10.20 9.24
N SER A 869 -24.57 9.45 9.89
CA SER A 869 -24.78 9.50 11.34
C SER A 869 -24.21 8.25 12.00
N ARG A 870 -23.62 8.41 13.19
CA ARG A 870 -23.05 7.33 14.00
C ARG A 870 -23.99 7.01 15.15
N SER A 871 -24.37 5.75 15.31
CA SER A 871 -25.23 5.31 16.42
C SER A 871 -24.48 5.29 17.75
N ASP A 872 -25.22 5.22 18.85
CA ASP A 872 -24.65 4.98 20.19
C ASP A 872 -24.03 3.57 20.29
N ASN A 873 -22.96 3.43 21.08
CA ASN A 873 -22.29 2.16 21.42
C ASN A 873 -21.77 1.33 20.22
N VAL A 874 -21.19 1.99 19.21
CA VAL A 874 -20.62 1.28 18.04
C VAL A 874 -19.19 0.82 18.32
N ASN A 875 -18.85 -0.41 17.90
CA ASN A 875 -17.51 -0.98 18.00
C ASN A 875 -16.61 -0.52 16.85
N PHE A 876 -15.30 -0.55 17.06
CA PHE A 876 -14.33 -0.39 16.00
C PHE A 876 -14.27 -1.64 15.12
N GLU A 877 -14.26 -1.44 13.80
CA GLU A 877 -14.07 -2.47 12.80
C GLU A 877 -12.98 -2.02 11.82
N ASP A 878 -12.33 -2.98 11.16
CA ASP A 878 -11.36 -2.69 10.12
C ASP A 878 -12.07 -1.99 8.95
N VAL A 879 -11.49 -0.89 8.45
CA VAL A 879 -12.00 -0.18 7.29
C VAL A 879 -11.36 -0.78 6.05
N ALA A 880 -12.19 -1.38 5.19
CA ALA A 880 -11.74 -2.09 4.00
C ALA A 880 -10.84 -1.21 3.13
N GLY A 881 -9.65 -1.71 2.78
CA GLY A 881 -8.68 -1.02 1.94
C GLY A 881 -7.89 0.12 2.62
N VAL A 882 -8.35 0.65 3.77
CA VAL A 882 -7.80 1.90 4.31
C VAL A 882 -7.03 1.74 5.62
N ALA A 883 -7.62 1.08 6.62
CA ALA A 883 -6.99 0.98 7.94
C ALA A 883 -7.49 -0.21 8.76
N ARG A 884 -6.55 -0.92 9.42
CA ARG A 884 -6.87 -1.99 10.37
C ARG A 884 -6.76 -1.47 11.80
N VAL A 885 -7.74 -1.79 12.64
CA VAL A 885 -7.74 -1.48 14.08
C VAL A 885 -6.53 -2.11 14.76
N ARG A 886 -6.11 -3.30 14.31
CA ARG A 886 -4.91 -3.98 14.82
C ARG A 886 -3.62 -3.16 14.59
N ASP A 887 -3.52 -2.48 13.46
CA ASP A 887 -2.34 -1.65 13.17
C ASP A 887 -2.28 -0.45 14.12
N MET A 888 -3.43 0.13 14.48
CA MET A 888 -3.49 1.25 15.44
C MET A 888 -2.93 0.85 16.79
N ILE A 889 -3.27 -0.36 17.27
CA ILE A 889 -2.76 -0.90 18.54
C ILE A 889 -1.24 -1.13 18.48
N ILE A 890 -0.73 -1.65 17.36
CA ILE A 890 0.72 -1.89 17.17
C ILE A 890 1.48 -0.57 17.16
N HIS A 891 0.98 0.43 16.42
CA HIS A 891 1.57 1.76 16.31
C HIS A 891 1.59 2.49 17.64
N GLU A 892 0.47 2.48 18.38
CA GLU A 892 0.38 3.01 19.74
C GLU A 892 1.45 2.39 20.64
N ALA A 893 1.56 1.06 20.66
CA ALA A 893 2.52 0.35 21.49
C ALA A 893 3.96 0.77 21.18
N ARG A 894 4.31 0.98 19.90
CA ARG A 894 5.64 1.45 19.47
C ARG A 894 5.93 2.87 19.95
N ILE A 895 4.97 3.80 19.81
CA ILE A 895 5.13 5.20 20.25
C ILE A 895 5.29 5.27 21.77
N ARG A 896 4.42 4.60 22.54
CA ARG A 896 4.54 4.56 24.00
C ARG A 896 5.84 3.91 24.46
N ASN A 897 6.30 2.86 23.77
CA ASN A 897 7.59 2.23 24.08
C ASN A 897 8.77 3.19 23.80
N ALA A 898 8.70 4.00 22.74
CA ALA A 898 9.70 5.04 22.48
C ALA A 898 9.74 6.10 23.60
N ILE A 899 8.58 6.55 24.09
CA ILE A 899 8.47 7.46 25.25
C ILE A 899 9.11 6.84 26.50
N CYS A 900 8.81 5.57 26.78
CA CYS A 900 9.40 4.83 27.91
C CYS A 900 10.92 4.69 27.80
N LEU A 901 11.43 4.39 26.61
CA LEU A 901 12.87 4.26 26.35
C LEU A 901 13.60 5.61 26.33
N GLY A 902 12.87 6.70 26.08
CA GLY A 902 13.40 8.06 26.00
C GLY A 902 14.08 8.40 24.68
N TYR A 903 13.90 7.59 23.65
CA TYR A 903 14.36 7.90 22.30
C TYR A 903 13.39 7.34 21.24
N ILE A 904 13.35 7.99 20.08
CA ILE A 904 12.69 7.49 18.88
C ILE A 904 13.72 6.92 17.90
N THR A 905 13.30 6.00 17.03
CA THR A 905 14.14 5.35 16.02
C THR A 905 13.80 5.92 14.65
N ALA A 906 14.71 6.70 14.07
CA ALA A 906 14.56 7.22 12.72
C ALA A 906 14.62 6.11 11.65
N ALA A 907 14.19 6.40 10.42
CA ALA A 907 14.16 5.42 9.32
C ALA A 907 15.55 4.81 9.03
N ASN A 908 16.63 5.56 9.24
CA ASN A 908 18.01 5.08 9.09
C ASN A 908 18.51 4.22 10.29
N GLY A 909 17.64 3.93 11.28
CA GLY A 909 17.96 3.17 12.49
C GLY A 909 18.64 3.97 13.60
N SER A 910 18.95 5.26 13.39
CA SER A 910 19.51 6.12 14.42
C SER A 910 18.51 6.39 15.55
N ARG A 911 19.02 6.57 16.76
CA ARG A 911 18.22 6.89 17.95
C ARG A 911 18.30 8.37 18.22
N ILE A 912 17.15 9.03 18.28
CA ILE A 912 17.02 10.45 18.59
C ILE A 912 16.46 10.58 20.00
N ASP A 913 17.21 11.23 20.87
CA ASP A 913 16.79 11.50 22.25
C ASP A 913 15.57 12.41 22.25
N ILE A 914 14.56 12.02 23.04
CA ILE A 914 13.35 12.82 23.22
C ILE A 914 13.23 13.35 24.67
N LYS A 915 14.20 13.09 25.56
CA LYS A 915 14.17 13.63 26.94
C LYS A 915 14.67 15.08 27.02
N ASN A 916 14.24 15.91 26.09
CA ASN A 916 14.63 17.30 25.92
C ASN A 916 13.43 18.13 25.38
N ASN A 917 13.63 19.43 25.15
CA ASN A 917 12.56 20.33 24.70
C ASN A 917 12.10 20.05 23.25
N GLU A 918 12.94 19.47 22.40
CA GLU A 918 12.62 19.19 20.99
C GLU A 918 11.89 17.85 20.80
N GLY A 919 11.96 16.95 21.78
CA GLY A 919 11.33 15.63 21.73
C GLY A 919 9.84 15.66 21.41
N ILE A 920 9.12 16.69 21.87
CA ILE A 920 7.69 16.89 21.60
C ILE A 920 7.41 17.20 20.12
N VAL A 921 8.30 17.92 19.44
CA VAL A 921 8.18 18.25 18.01
C VAL A 921 8.21 16.96 17.20
N HIS A 922 9.17 16.09 17.48
CA HIS A 922 9.28 14.81 16.80
C HIS A 922 8.09 13.88 17.08
N LEU A 923 7.62 13.83 18.32
CA LEU A 923 6.45 13.03 18.68
C LEU A 923 5.18 13.54 17.99
N GLY A 924 5.01 14.86 17.87
CA GLY A 924 3.88 15.42 17.15
C GLY A 924 3.88 15.08 15.67
N ASN A 925 5.04 15.21 15.02
CA ASN A 925 5.21 14.82 13.63
C ASN A 925 4.91 13.32 13.41
N ILE A 926 5.30 12.46 14.36
CA ILE A 926 5.03 11.01 14.33
C ILE A 926 3.54 10.71 14.55
N LEU A 927 2.91 11.29 15.56
CA LEU A 927 1.51 11.00 15.91
C LEU A 927 0.55 11.42 14.80
N GLU A 928 0.81 12.59 14.19
CA GLU A 928 0.09 13.07 13.01
C GLU A 928 0.50 12.35 11.72
N SER A 929 1.68 11.70 11.69
CA SER A 929 2.30 11.16 10.46
C SER A 929 2.44 12.22 9.37
N SER A 930 3.02 13.36 9.76
CA SER A 930 3.34 14.44 8.83
C SER A 930 4.59 14.14 8.00
N HIS A 931 4.82 14.91 6.94
CA HIS A 931 6.03 14.81 6.11
C HIS A 931 7.35 14.86 6.90
N TYR A 932 7.38 15.54 8.05
CA TYR A 932 8.55 15.63 8.92
C TYR A 932 8.70 14.46 9.90
N SER A 933 7.84 13.45 9.80
CA SER A 933 7.93 12.26 10.64
C SER A 933 9.18 11.46 10.30
N LEU A 934 9.91 11.07 11.33
CA LEU A 934 11.23 10.46 11.17
C LEU A 934 11.18 9.00 10.73
N ASN A 935 10.03 8.32 10.92
CA ASN A 935 9.86 6.90 10.60
C ASN A 935 8.38 6.47 10.54
N ASP A 936 7.62 6.95 9.55
CA ASP A 936 6.20 6.62 9.38
C ASP A 936 5.92 5.12 9.19
N GLN A 937 6.88 4.36 8.64
CA GLN A 937 6.75 2.90 8.52
C GLN A 937 6.63 2.23 9.88
N PHE A 938 7.50 2.64 10.79
CA PHE A 938 7.57 2.03 12.10
C PHE A 938 6.47 2.55 13.00
N TYR A 939 6.25 3.86 13.05
CA TYR A 939 5.30 4.47 13.98
C TYR A 939 3.87 4.59 13.44
N GLY A 940 3.67 4.53 12.12
CA GLY A 940 2.35 4.58 11.47
C GLY A 940 1.64 5.94 11.58
N ALA A 941 0.44 6.01 11.01
CA ALA A 941 -0.40 7.22 10.98
C ALA A 941 -1.55 7.15 11.99
N LEU A 942 -1.22 7.21 13.29
CA LEU A 942 -2.19 6.98 14.37
C LEU A 942 -3.34 8.00 14.36
N HIS A 943 -3.04 9.30 14.24
CA HIS A 943 -4.06 10.35 14.19
C HIS A 943 -4.92 10.27 12.91
N ASN A 944 -4.28 10.34 11.73
CA ASN A 944 -5.00 10.45 10.45
C ASN A 944 -5.87 9.21 10.18
N ARG A 945 -5.36 8.00 10.44
CA ARG A 945 -6.16 6.77 10.26
C ARG A 945 -7.28 6.64 11.30
N ALA A 946 -7.10 7.18 12.51
CA ALA A 946 -8.16 7.17 13.50
C ALA A 946 -9.37 8.02 13.09
N HIS A 947 -9.13 9.18 12.45
CA HIS A 947 -10.21 9.98 11.85
C HIS A 947 -11.01 9.19 10.83
N VAL A 948 -10.33 8.47 9.93
CA VAL A 948 -10.99 7.65 8.91
C VAL A 948 -11.77 6.50 9.54
N ILE A 949 -11.19 5.76 10.49
CA ILE A 949 -11.88 4.67 11.19
C ILE A 949 -13.15 5.19 11.87
N LEU A 950 -13.06 6.30 12.60
CA LEU A 950 -14.21 6.92 13.26
C LEU A 950 -15.27 7.37 12.26
N GLY A 951 -14.85 7.96 11.15
CA GLY A 951 -15.76 8.46 10.15
C GLY A 951 -16.49 7.38 9.35
N ARG A 952 -15.81 6.25 9.11
CA ARG A 952 -16.34 5.09 8.38
C ARG A 952 -17.01 4.07 9.28
N THR A 953 -17.04 4.28 10.59
CA THR A 953 -17.72 3.41 11.56
C THR A 953 -19.19 3.07 11.22
N PRO A 954 -20.00 3.97 10.61
CA PRO A 954 -21.37 3.61 10.20
C PRO A 954 -21.43 2.61 9.02
N ASP A 955 -20.33 2.46 8.26
CA ASP A 955 -20.22 1.60 7.07
C ASP A 955 -18.75 1.16 6.85
N PRO A 956 -18.15 0.40 7.77
CA PRO A 956 -16.71 0.14 7.78
C PRO A 956 -16.25 -0.73 6.61
N ASN A 957 -17.16 -1.53 6.05
CA ASN A 957 -16.95 -2.34 4.86
C ASN A 957 -17.44 -1.66 3.57
N GLY A 958 -17.88 -0.39 3.63
CA GLY A 958 -18.35 0.38 2.47
C GLY A 958 -19.63 -0.15 1.82
N LYS A 959 -20.36 -1.06 2.48
CA LYS A 959 -21.56 -1.74 1.95
C LYS A 959 -22.67 -0.78 1.57
N PHE A 960 -22.84 0.31 2.29
CA PHE A 960 -23.87 1.32 2.06
C PHE A 960 -23.36 2.47 1.20
N ASN A 961 -22.08 2.44 0.78
CA ASN A 961 -21.38 3.50 0.06
C ASN A 961 -21.61 4.87 0.73
N LEU A 962 -21.50 4.90 2.05
CA LEU A 962 -21.63 6.15 2.78
C LEU A 962 -20.48 7.09 2.38
N ILE A 963 -20.86 8.29 1.98
CA ILE A 963 -19.95 9.40 1.72
C ILE A 963 -19.14 9.74 2.99
N PRO A 964 -18.03 10.49 2.89
CA PRO A 964 -17.25 10.86 4.07
C PRO A 964 -18.09 11.54 5.16
N SER A 965 -17.88 11.13 6.40
CA SER A 965 -18.56 11.74 7.56
C SER A 965 -17.88 13.04 7.99
N VAL A 966 -18.45 13.74 8.97
CA VAL A 966 -17.83 14.95 9.54
C VAL A 966 -16.41 14.71 10.06
N MET A 967 -16.10 13.50 10.53
CA MET A 967 -14.77 13.14 11.07
C MET A 967 -13.67 13.17 10.01
N GLU A 968 -14.01 13.09 8.73
CA GLU A 968 -13.07 13.10 7.61
C GLU A 968 -12.87 14.51 7.01
N HIS A 969 -13.49 15.54 7.60
CA HIS A 969 -13.43 16.94 7.14
C HIS A 969 -12.91 17.86 8.23
N HIS A 970 -11.71 18.43 8.07
CA HIS A 970 -11.11 19.32 9.08
C HIS A 970 -12.05 20.49 9.47
N GLN A 971 -12.79 21.06 8.52
CA GLN A 971 -13.68 22.19 8.76
C GLN A 971 -14.90 21.91 9.64
N ILE A 972 -15.20 20.64 9.92
CA ILE A 972 -16.41 20.24 10.66
C ILE A 972 -16.20 19.05 11.62
N ALA A 973 -14.99 18.50 11.72
CA ALA A 973 -14.69 17.34 12.57
C ALA A 973 -14.94 17.64 14.07
N ILE A 974 -14.66 18.88 14.51
CA ILE A 974 -14.83 19.30 15.91
C ILE A 974 -16.30 19.30 16.39
N ARG A 975 -17.26 19.07 15.48
CA ARG A 975 -18.69 18.94 15.81
C ARG A 975 -19.02 17.60 16.47
N ASP A 976 -18.30 16.53 16.12
CA ASP A 976 -18.54 15.18 16.67
C ASP A 976 -17.85 15.03 18.04
N PRO A 977 -18.56 14.65 19.12
CA PRO A 977 -17.95 14.35 20.41
C PRO A 977 -16.81 13.30 20.35
N ALA A 978 -16.82 12.39 19.37
CA ALA A 978 -15.75 11.42 19.15
C ALA A 978 -14.40 12.08 18.81
N PHE A 979 -14.42 13.26 18.17
CA PHE A 979 -13.23 14.07 17.93
C PHE A 979 -12.48 14.35 19.24
N PHE A 980 -13.19 14.82 20.27
CA PHE A 980 -12.56 15.16 21.55
C PHE A 980 -12.08 13.93 22.31
N ARG A 981 -12.73 12.77 22.14
CA ARG A 981 -12.25 11.51 22.74
C ARG A 981 -10.97 11.01 22.07
N LEU A 982 -10.90 11.07 20.74
CA LEU A 982 -9.69 10.75 19.97
C LEU A 982 -8.54 11.68 20.37
N HIS A 983 -8.80 12.98 20.38
CA HIS A 983 -7.77 13.96 20.72
C HIS A 983 -7.38 13.87 22.20
N LYS A 984 -8.29 13.48 23.11
CA LYS A 984 -7.92 13.18 24.50
C LYS A 984 -6.99 11.97 24.61
N TYR A 985 -7.24 10.94 23.81
CA TYR A 985 -6.35 9.78 23.71
C TYR A 985 -4.95 10.16 23.21
N ILE A 986 -4.84 11.02 22.19
CA ILE A 986 -3.56 11.54 21.68
C ILE A 986 -2.89 12.47 22.71
N ASP A 987 -3.65 13.37 23.33
CA ASP A 987 -3.19 14.30 24.37
C ASP A 987 -2.63 13.56 25.58
N ASN A 988 -3.21 12.42 25.97
CA ASN A 988 -2.67 11.56 27.02
C ASN A 988 -1.31 10.95 26.66
N ILE A 989 -1.05 10.64 25.37
CA ILE A 989 0.27 10.18 24.91
C ILE A 989 1.30 11.32 25.05
N PHE A 990 0.93 12.55 24.68
CA PHE A 990 1.79 13.72 24.91
C PHE A 990 2.01 14.02 26.39
N LYS A 991 0.97 13.84 27.21
CA LYS A 991 1.05 13.96 28.66
C LYS A 991 2.06 12.97 29.26
N GLU A 992 2.01 11.71 28.84
CA GLU A 992 2.99 10.70 29.27
C GLU A 992 4.41 11.10 28.94
N HIS A 993 4.62 11.67 27.75
CA HIS A 993 5.92 12.22 27.38
C HIS A 993 6.34 13.37 28.29
N LYS A 994 5.50 14.40 28.46
CA LYS A 994 5.81 15.57 29.30
C LYS A 994 6.02 15.20 30.78
N ASP A 995 5.26 14.25 31.30
CA ASP A 995 5.40 13.72 32.67
C ASP A 995 6.68 12.91 32.86
N SER A 996 7.25 12.39 31.78
CA SER A 996 8.50 11.64 31.77
C SER A 996 9.75 12.53 31.70
N LEU A 997 9.58 13.84 31.51
CA LEU A 997 10.64 14.85 31.58
C LEU A 997 10.90 15.26 33.05
N PRO A 998 12.11 15.73 33.37
CA PRO A 998 12.38 16.30 34.69
C PRO A 998 11.47 17.51 34.99
N PRO A 999 10.89 17.58 36.22
CA PRO A 999 10.23 18.79 36.72
C PRO A 999 11.16 19.99 36.63
N TYR A 1000 10.59 21.17 36.36
CA TYR A 1000 11.37 22.41 36.41
C TYR A 1000 11.83 22.70 37.84
N THR A 1001 13.07 23.17 37.95
CA THR A 1001 13.66 23.68 39.18
C THR A 1001 13.21 25.11 39.46
N ALA A 1002 13.35 25.56 40.71
CA ALA A 1002 13.06 26.95 41.09
C ALA A 1002 13.92 27.96 40.32
N GLU A 1003 15.12 27.56 39.89
CA GLU A 1003 16.03 28.39 39.09
C GLU A 1003 15.55 28.52 37.64
N GLU A 1004 15.06 27.43 37.03
CA GLU A 1004 14.55 27.44 35.64
C GLU A 1004 13.24 28.24 35.48
N ILE A 1005 12.39 28.29 36.51
CA ILE A 1005 11.14 29.09 36.49
C ILE A 1005 11.30 30.47 37.13
N GLY A 1006 12.42 30.72 37.82
CA GLY A 1006 12.63 31.95 38.57
C GLY A 1006 13.08 33.09 37.67
N PHE A 1007 12.73 34.32 38.03
CA PHE A 1007 13.25 35.52 37.39
C PHE A 1007 13.92 36.43 38.45
N PRO A 1008 15.23 36.24 38.72
CA PRO A 1008 15.91 36.93 39.81
C PRO A 1008 15.79 38.46 39.74
N GLY A 1009 15.34 39.09 40.83
CA GLY A 1009 15.14 40.53 40.94
C GLY A 1009 13.80 41.03 40.40
N VAL A 1010 12.91 40.15 39.92
CA VAL A 1010 11.56 40.51 39.46
C VAL A 1010 10.52 39.89 40.39
N HIS A 1011 9.63 40.74 40.90
CA HIS A 1011 8.60 40.36 41.86
C HIS A 1011 7.22 40.78 41.34
N LEU A 1012 6.37 39.81 41.04
CA LEU A 1012 4.97 40.01 40.68
C LEU A 1012 4.16 40.22 41.98
N THR A 1013 3.89 41.48 42.32
CA THR A 1013 3.30 41.85 43.60
C THR A 1013 1.78 41.74 43.63
N SER A 1014 1.13 41.92 42.47
CA SER A 1014 -0.34 41.87 42.36
C SER A 1014 -0.78 41.49 40.96
N VAL A 1015 -1.84 40.67 40.89
CA VAL A 1015 -2.57 40.35 39.66
C VAL A 1015 -4.05 40.65 39.89
N GLY A 1016 -4.61 41.52 39.06
CA GLY A 1016 -6.01 41.90 39.11
C GLY A 1016 -6.68 41.91 37.74
N VAL A 1017 -8.01 41.94 37.75
CA VAL A 1017 -8.84 42.13 36.57
C VAL A 1017 -9.74 43.35 36.80
N GLU A 1018 -9.69 44.30 35.87
CA GLU A 1018 -10.64 45.41 35.78
C GLU A 1018 -11.77 45.04 34.82
N GLY A 1019 -13.02 45.22 35.28
CA GLY A 1019 -14.20 44.68 34.63
C GLY A 1019 -14.65 43.37 35.28
N LYS A 1020 -15.89 42.95 34.97
CA LYS A 1020 -16.44 41.67 35.43
C LYS A 1020 -16.20 40.64 34.34
N LEU A 1021 -15.54 39.53 34.66
CA LEU A 1021 -15.43 38.37 33.77
C LEU A 1021 -16.81 37.77 33.58
N GLU A 1022 -17.52 38.22 32.55
CA GLU A 1022 -18.92 37.89 32.32
C GLU A 1022 -19.14 37.53 30.85
N THR A 1023 -19.70 36.36 30.62
CA THR A 1023 -20.09 35.86 29.30
C THR A 1023 -21.59 36.01 29.08
N ASN A 1024 -21.99 36.05 27.81
CA ASN A 1024 -23.37 36.14 27.37
C ASN A 1024 -23.51 35.49 25.98
N PHE A 1025 -24.74 35.19 25.58
CA PHE A 1025 -25.02 34.81 24.19
C PHE A 1025 -25.45 36.02 23.38
N GLU A 1026 -24.92 36.13 22.17
CA GLU A 1026 -25.37 37.08 21.15
C GLU A 1026 -25.88 36.34 19.91
N ASP A 1027 -26.90 36.89 19.25
CA ASP A 1027 -27.35 36.39 17.95
C ASP A 1027 -26.46 36.98 16.84
N PHE A 1028 -25.88 36.12 16.01
CA PHE A 1028 -25.05 36.49 14.87
C PHE A 1028 -25.69 36.07 13.56
N GLU A 1029 -25.68 36.95 12.57
CA GLU A 1029 -26.25 36.74 11.25
C GLU A 1029 -25.14 36.57 10.21
N PHE A 1030 -25.20 35.49 9.42
CA PHE A 1030 -24.29 35.25 8.29
C PHE A 1030 -25.05 34.87 7.02
N ASP A 1031 -24.44 35.14 5.87
CA ASP A 1031 -25.06 35.03 4.56
C ASP A 1031 -25.17 33.56 4.07
N LEU A 1032 -26.30 33.20 3.43
CA LEU A 1032 -26.58 31.86 2.89
C LEU A 1032 -26.70 31.83 1.35
N LYS A 1033 -26.43 32.91 0.65
CA LYS A 1033 -26.60 33.01 -0.82
C LYS A 1033 -25.80 31.96 -1.58
N MET A 1034 -24.58 31.66 -1.12
CA MET A 1034 -23.74 30.61 -1.72
C MET A 1034 -24.26 29.18 -1.48
N ALA A 1035 -25.27 29.01 -0.62
CA ALA A 1035 -25.95 27.74 -0.41
C ALA A 1035 -27.10 27.50 -1.38
N VAL A 1036 -27.55 28.53 -2.13
CA VAL A 1036 -28.72 28.46 -3.00
C VAL A 1036 -28.34 28.80 -4.43
N ASP A 1037 -28.91 28.08 -5.40
CA ASP A 1037 -28.57 28.30 -6.80
C ASP A 1037 -29.47 29.38 -7.44
N SER A 1038 -28.85 30.32 -8.17
CA SER A 1038 -29.53 31.29 -9.04
C SER A 1038 -29.52 30.84 -10.49
N SER A 1039 -30.48 31.29 -11.31
CA SER A 1039 -30.52 31.00 -12.75
C SER A 1039 -31.10 32.19 -13.53
N GLU A 1040 -31.08 32.15 -14.88
CA GLU A 1040 -31.68 33.21 -15.71
C GLU A 1040 -33.16 33.49 -15.38
N SER A 1041 -33.87 32.54 -14.77
CA SER A 1041 -35.28 32.66 -14.37
C SER A 1041 -35.50 32.88 -12.87
N VAL A 1042 -34.45 32.88 -12.05
CA VAL A 1042 -34.52 32.99 -10.58
C VAL A 1042 -33.45 33.97 -10.11
N ASN A 1043 -33.85 35.19 -9.73
CA ASN A 1043 -32.92 36.20 -9.22
C ASN A 1043 -32.40 35.80 -7.84
N GLU A 1044 -31.19 36.26 -7.50
CA GLU A 1044 -30.60 36.13 -6.17
C GLU A 1044 -31.45 36.84 -5.11
N VAL A 1045 -31.74 36.16 -4.00
CA VAL A 1045 -32.53 36.67 -2.87
C VAL A 1045 -31.64 36.78 -1.64
N ASN A 1046 -31.85 37.81 -0.82
CA ASN A 1046 -31.16 37.92 0.47
C ASN A 1046 -31.67 36.87 1.45
N VAL A 1047 -30.87 35.83 1.69
CA VAL A 1047 -31.12 34.77 2.68
C VAL A 1047 -29.96 34.71 3.66
N SER A 1048 -30.26 34.60 4.95
CA SER A 1048 -29.26 34.55 6.01
C SER A 1048 -29.66 33.59 7.13
N SER A 1049 -28.66 33.13 7.88
CA SER A 1049 -28.83 32.31 9.08
C SER A 1049 -28.53 33.14 10.33
N ILE A 1050 -29.34 32.99 11.38
CA ILE A 1050 -29.09 33.55 12.71
C ILE A 1050 -28.66 32.43 13.65
N VAL A 1051 -27.49 32.56 14.26
CA VAL A 1051 -26.93 31.58 15.21
C VAL A 1051 -26.59 32.26 16.54
N PRO A 1052 -27.03 31.72 17.69
CA PRO A 1052 -26.57 32.21 18.98
C PRO A 1052 -25.12 31.75 19.22
N ARG A 1053 -24.23 32.66 19.60
CA ARG A 1053 -22.82 32.37 19.87
C ARG A 1053 -22.37 32.97 21.20
N LEU A 1054 -21.44 32.30 21.86
CA LEU A 1054 -20.89 32.77 23.14
C LEU A 1054 -20.03 34.02 22.90
N ASN A 1055 -20.20 35.03 23.75
CA ASN A 1055 -19.39 36.23 23.79
C ASN A 1055 -19.07 36.60 25.25
N HIS A 1056 -18.14 37.54 25.46
CA HIS A 1056 -17.84 38.09 26.77
C HIS A 1056 -17.72 39.62 26.74
N ASN A 1057 -17.90 40.24 27.91
CA ASN A 1057 -17.63 41.67 28.06
C ASN A 1057 -16.12 41.93 28.04
N ASP A 1058 -15.70 43.09 27.53
CA ASP A 1058 -14.30 43.52 27.61
C ASP A 1058 -13.82 43.62 29.05
N PHE A 1059 -12.58 43.19 29.28
CA PHE A 1059 -11.91 43.31 30.57
C PHE A 1059 -10.42 43.65 30.36
N THR A 1060 -9.75 44.06 31.42
CA THR A 1060 -8.33 44.45 31.37
C THR A 1060 -7.57 43.80 32.52
N TYR A 1061 -6.52 43.05 32.20
CA TYR A 1061 -5.57 42.55 33.18
C TYR A 1061 -4.76 43.71 33.77
N LYS A 1062 -4.50 43.64 35.07
CA LYS A 1062 -3.61 44.55 35.80
C LYS A 1062 -2.52 43.73 36.46
N PHE A 1063 -1.28 43.98 36.07
CA PHE A 1063 -0.10 43.35 36.66
C PHE A 1063 0.73 44.44 37.34
N GLU A 1064 1.00 44.29 38.63
CA GLU A 1064 1.94 45.14 39.36
C GLU A 1064 3.23 44.33 39.55
N ILE A 1065 4.31 44.78 38.91
CA ILE A 1065 5.60 44.08 38.91
C ILE A 1065 6.67 45.03 39.45
N ASN A 1066 7.31 44.68 40.56
CA ASN A 1066 8.49 45.39 41.05
C ASN A 1066 9.76 44.71 40.52
N SER A 1067 10.63 45.48 39.85
CA SER A 1067 11.86 44.96 39.27
C SER A 1067 13.09 45.69 39.81
N ASP A 1068 14.11 44.94 40.21
CA ASP A 1068 15.43 45.46 40.60
C ASP A 1068 16.34 45.69 39.38
N VAL A 1069 15.92 45.20 38.20
CA VAL A 1069 16.65 45.26 36.93
C VAL A 1069 15.79 45.89 35.82
N ALA A 1070 16.43 46.58 34.88
CA ALA A 1070 15.77 46.98 33.63
C ALA A 1070 16.03 45.90 32.58
N LYS A 1071 15.00 45.12 32.22
CA LYS A 1071 15.13 43.94 31.35
C LYS A 1071 13.85 43.64 30.59
N HIS A 1072 13.95 42.95 29.45
CA HIS A 1072 12.78 42.36 28.77
C HIS A 1072 12.20 41.23 29.63
N ALA A 1073 10.87 41.13 29.64
CA ALA A 1073 10.13 40.10 30.33
C ALA A 1073 9.04 39.52 29.43
N VAL A 1074 8.76 38.23 29.58
CA VAL A 1074 7.58 37.59 28.98
C VAL A 1074 6.54 37.37 30.08
N VAL A 1075 5.32 37.84 29.85
CA VAL A 1075 4.18 37.61 30.73
C VAL A 1075 3.31 36.52 30.12
N ARG A 1076 3.16 35.38 30.82
CA ARG A 1076 2.30 34.25 30.43
C ARG A 1076 1.10 34.18 31.35
N VAL A 1077 -0.10 34.08 30.76
CA VAL A 1077 -1.37 34.11 31.49
C VAL A 1077 -2.17 32.86 31.14
N PHE A 1078 -2.53 32.08 32.17
CA PHE A 1078 -3.33 30.87 32.04
C PHE A 1078 -4.59 30.94 32.92
N LEU A 1079 -5.67 30.33 32.45
CA LEU A 1079 -6.92 30.16 33.19
C LEU A 1079 -7.18 28.67 33.41
N CYS A 1080 -7.12 28.23 34.66
CA CYS A 1080 -7.24 26.83 35.03
C CYS A 1080 -8.54 26.57 35.81
N PRO A 1081 -9.35 25.57 35.46
CA PRO A 1081 -10.52 25.18 36.26
C PRO A 1081 -10.10 24.89 37.71
N ARG A 1082 -10.84 25.43 38.69
CA ARG A 1082 -10.50 25.23 40.11
C ARG A 1082 -11.05 23.91 40.66
N ARG A 1083 -12.17 23.44 40.11
CA ARG A 1083 -12.93 22.30 40.61
C ARG A 1083 -13.35 21.36 39.48
N ASP A 1084 -13.46 20.08 39.81
CA ASP A 1084 -14.08 19.08 38.94
C ASP A 1084 -15.62 19.13 39.00
N SER A 1085 -16.28 18.26 38.24
CA SER A 1085 -17.75 18.12 38.20
C SER A 1085 -18.38 17.71 39.54
N ASN A 1086 -17.60 17.12 40.45
CA ASN A 1086 -18.03 16.73 41.80
C ASN A 1086 -17.77 17.83 42.84
N GLY A 1087 -17.20 18.97 42.44
CA GLY A 1087 -16.85 20.09 43.31
C GLY A 1087 -15.53 19.90 44.07
N ILE A 1088 -14.78 18.83 43.76
CA ILE A 1088 -13.45 18.57 44.31
C ILE A 1088 -12.47 19.58 43.73
N ILE A 1089 -11.65 20.14 44.61
CA ILE A 1089 -10.67 21.15 44.27
C ILE A 1089 -9.45 20.48 43.64
N PHE A 1090 -9.05 20.88 42.44
CA PHE A 1090 -7.80 20.41 41.82
C PHE A 1090 -6.58 20.93 42.59
N THR A 1091 -5.57 20.08 42.79
CA THR A 1091 -4.22 20.55 43.10
C THR A 1091 -3.62 21.27 41.88
N LEU A 1092 -2.54 22.04 42.06
CA LEU A 1092 -1.86 22.67 40.93
C LEU A 1092 -1.39 21.63 39.89
N GLU A 1093 -0.86 20.50 40.35
CA GLU A 1093 -0.42 19.40 39.47
C GLU A 1093 -1.58 18.75 38.70
N GLU A 1094 -2.72 18.49 39.35
CA GLU A 1094 -3.89 17.90 38.67
C GLU A 1094 -4.53 18.90 37.71
N GLY A 1095 -4.54 20.18 38.07
CA GLY A 1095 -5.18 21.25 37.30
C GLY A 1095 -4.37 21.74 36.11
N ARG A 1096 -3.03 21.60 36.13
CA ARG A 1096 -2.14 22.21 35.10
C ARG A 1096 -2.46 21.76 33.67
N TRP A 1097 -2.84 20.49 33.50
CA TRP A 1097 -3.14 19.91 32.19
C TRP A 1097 -4.53 20.32 31.66
N ASN A 1098 -5.33 21.01 32.47
CA ASN A 1098 -6.63 21.56 32.09
C ASN A 1098 -6.58 23.10 31.97
N CYS A 1099 -5.39 23.70 32.02
CA CYS A 1099 -5.22 25.15 31.91
C CYS A 1099 -5.32 25.61 30.46
N ILE A 1100 -6.03 26.70 30.25
CA ILE A 1100 -6.17 27.36 28.95
C ILE A 1100 -5.22 28.56 28.93
N GLU A 1101 -4.39 28.69 27.90
CA GLU A 1101 -3.58 29.88 27.68
C GLU A 1101 -4.49 31.04 27.25
N MET A 1102 -4.42 32.13 28.01
CA MET A 1102 -5.25 33.32 27.80
C MET A 1102 -4.47 34.42 27.10
N ASP A 1103 -3.15 34.48 27.31
CA ASP A 1103 -2.29 35.50 26.74
C ASP A 1103 -0.80 35.15 26.93
N LYS A 1104 0.02 35.62 25.99
CA LYS A 1104 1.48 35.62 26.06
C LYS A 1104 2.01 36.87 25.36
N PHE A 1105 2.79 37.68 26.06
CA PHE A 1105 3.33 38.92 25.47
C PHE A 1105 4.63 39.36 26.11
N TRP A 1106 5.40 40.16 25.36
CA TRP A 1106 6.68 40.72 25.77
C TRP A 1106 6.52 42.16 26.26
N THR A 1107 7.32 42.54 27.25
CA THR A 1107 7.32 43.90 27.78
C THR A 1107 8.68 44.26 28.40
N LYS A 1108 9.06 45.53 28.30
CA LYS A 1108 10.25 46.07 28.98
C LYS A 1108 9.91 46.47 30.41
N LEU A 1109 10.58 45.84 31.38
CA LEU A 1109 10.54 46.25 32.77
C LEU A 1109 11.56 47.36 33.03
N SER A 1110 11.14 48.37 33.79
CA SER A 1110 11.99 49.41 34.35
C SER A 1110 12.30 49.13 35.82
N ILE A 1111 13.43 49.67 36.33
CA ILE A 1111 13.79 49.52 37.75
C ILE A 1111 12.73 50.22 38.62
N GLY A 1112 12.22 49.51 39.62
CA GLY A 1112 11.12 49.93 40.49
C GLY A 1112 9.78 49.30 40.10
N ALA A 1113 8.68 50.00 40.39
CA ALA A 1113 7.33 49.52 40.11
C ALA A 1113 6.94 49.70 38.64
N ASN A 1114 6.38 48.65 38.05
CA ASN A 1114 5.85 48.60 36.69
C ASN A 1114 4.36 48.21 36.75
N ASP A 1115 3.49 49.11 36.30
CA ASP A 1115 2.04 48.90 36.23
C ASP A 1115 1.63 48.57 34.80
N ILE A 1116 1.44 47.29 34.49
CA ILE A 1116 1.10 46.83 33.14
C ILE A 1116 -0.41 46.59 33.05
N LYS A 1117 -1.03 47.18 32.03
CA LYS A 1117 -2.44 46.98 31.69
C LYS A 1117 -2.57 46.39 30.31
N ARG A 1118 -3.33 45.30 30.18
CA ARG A 1118 -3.54 44.61 28.90
C ARG A 1118 -5.00 44.25 28.70
N LYS A 1119 -5.59 44.64 27.58
CA LYS A 1119 -7.02 44.39 27.31
C LYS A 1119 -7.21 42.97 26.79
N SER A 1120 -8.41 42.44 27.00
CA SER A 1120 -8.82 41.16 26.39
C SER A 1120 -8.72 41.16 24.86
N SER A 1121 -8.92 42.32 24.21
CA SER A 1121 -8.77 42.49 22.75
C SER A 1121 -7.35 42.42 22.23
N ASP A 1122 -6.35 42.55 23.11
CA ASP A 1122 -4.94 42.60 22.73
C ASP A 1122 -4.27 41.21 22.86
N SER A 1123 -5.06 40.18 23.21
CA SER A 1123 -4.56 38.82 23.47
C SER A 1123 -3.87 38.22 22.24
N SER A 1124 -2.77 37.53 22.47
CA SER A 1124 -2.05 36.78 21.43
C SER A 1124 -2.62 35.40 21.12
N VAL A 1125 -3.75 35.03 21.73
CA VAL A 1125 -4.44 33.74 21.53
C VAL A 1125 -5.59 33.87 20.53
N THR A 1126 -6.16 35.07 20.43
CA THR A 1126 -7.41 35.29 19.71
C THR A 1126 -7.28 36.26 18.54
N VAL A 1127 -8.21 36.14 17.60
CA VAL A 1127 -8.33 37.04 16.43
C VAL A 1127 -9.75 37.61 16.32
N PRO A 1128 -9.92 38.80 15.73
CA PRO A 1128 -11.25 39.32 15.42
C PRO A 1128 -11.96 38.43 14.38
N ASP A 1129 -13.29 38.47 14.39
CA ASP A 1129 -14.08 37.80 13.35
C ASP A 1129 -13.81 38.41 11.97
N VAL A 1130 -13.60 37.55 10.97
CA VAL A 1130 -13.38 37.97 9.59
C VAL A 1130 -14.64 38.68 9.05
N PRO A 1131 -14.50 39.81 8.32
CA PRO A 1131 -15.63 40.47 7.67
C PRO A 1131 -16.40 39.53 6.74
N SER A 1132 -17.69 39.80 6.54
CA SER A 1132 -18.50 39.01 5.62
C SER A 1132 -17.94 39.06 4.19
N PHE A 1133 -18.16 38.00 3.44
CA PHE A 1133 -17.66 37.87 2.08
C PHE A 1133 -18.16 39.02 1.19
N GLN A 1134 -19.41 39.43 1.37
CA GLN A 1134 -19.98 40.57 0.66
C GLN A 1134 -19.28 41.89 0.99
N THR A 1135 -18.86 42.10 2.24
CA THR A 1135 -18.09 43.28 2.64
C THR A 1135 -16.71 43.25 2.00
N LEU A 1136 -16.01 42.11 2.00
CA LEU A 1136 -14.72 41.97 1.34
C LEU A 1136 -14.79 42.28 -0.16
N ILE A 1137 -15.82 41.77 -0.86
CA ILE A 1137 -16.06 42.08 -2.29
C ILE A 1137 -16.30 43.59 -2.47
N THR A 1138 -17.18 44.18 -1.67
CA THR A 1138 -17.58 45.59 -1.81
C THR A 1138 -16.41 46.54 -1.59
N GLU A 1139 -15.59 46.29 -0.57
CA GLU A 1139 -14.44 47.14 -0.28
C GLU A 1139 -13.29 46.91 -1.28
N ALA A 1140 -13.09 45.68 -1.77
CA ALA A 1140 -12.14 45.41 -2.84
C ALA A 1140 -12.54 46.13 -4.14
N ASP A 1141 -13.81 46.08 -4.53
CA ASP A 1141 -14.31 46.78 -5.72
C ASP A 1141 -14.15 48.29 -5.61
N LYS A 1142 -14.43 48.88 -4.45
CA LYS A 1142 -14.18 50.31 -4.19
C LYS A 1142 -12.70 50.66 -4.30
N ALA A 1143 -11.82 49.81 -3.78
CA ALA A 1143 -10.38 50.01 -3.85
C ALA A 1143 -9.86 49.93 -5.29
N VAL A 1144 -10.30 48.94 -6.06
CA VAL A 1144 -9.98 48.82 -7.51
C VAL A 1144 -10.52 50.01 -8.30
N ALA A 1145 -11.70 50.53 -7.94
CA ALA A 1145 -12.28 51.73 -8.53
C ALA A 1145 -11.60 53.04 -8.07
N GLY A 1146 -10.59 52.99 -7.18
CA GLY A 1146 -9.88 54.15 -6.64
C GLY A 1146 -10.70 55.02 -5.68
N SER A 1147 -11.77 54.46 -5.10
CA SER A 1147 -12.72 55.18 -4.22
C SER A 1147 -12.38 55.08 -2.72
N SER A 1148 -11.55 54.12 -2.32
CA SER A 1148 -11.04 53.92 -0.95
C SER A 1148 -9.73 53.10 -0.98
N ASP A 1149 -9.00 53.05 0.13
CA ASP A 1149 -7.91 52.08 0.30
C ASP A 1149 -8.48 50.74 0.82
N PHE A 1150 -7.84 49.61 0.46
CA PHE A 1150 -8.23 48.29 0.98
C PHE A 1150 -7.52 48.00 2.32
N ASP A 1151 -8.05 48.54 3.41
CA ASP A 1151 -7.48 48.44 4.76
C ASP A 1151 -7.98 47.20 5.52
N PHE A 1152 -7.58 46.00 5.05
CA PHE A 1152 -7.90 44.72 5.70
C PHE A 1152 -6.67 43.87 6.01
N ALA A 1153 -5.47 44.47 6.05
CA ALA A 1153 -4.22 43.74 6.27
C ALA A 1153 -4.20 42.94 7.59
N HIS A 1154 -4.89 43.42 8.64
CA HIS A 1154 -5.05 42.69 9.91
C HIS A 1154 -5.79 41.34 9.73
N TYR A 1155 -6.62 41.18 8.70
CA TYR A 1155 -7.35 39.95 8.44
C TYR A 1155 -6.61 38.99 7.50
N ALA A 1156 -5.50 39.43 6.90
CA ALA A 1156 -4.68 38.58 6.07
C ALA A 1156 -4.12 37.43 6.93
N ARG A 1157 -4.31 36.19 6.47
CA ARG A 1157 -3.83 34.97 7.17
C ARG A 1157 -4.28 34.87 8.65
N SER A 1158 -5.43 35.44 9.01
CA SER A 1158 -5.95 35.37 10.39
C SER A 1158 -6.20 33.93 10.84
N CYS A 1159 -5.35 33.43 11.72
CA CYS A 1159 -5.42 32.10 12.30
C CYS A 1159 -5.43 32.20 13.83
N GLY A 1160 -6.58 32.04 14.48
CA GLY A 1160 -6.67 32.04 15.94
C GLY A 1160 -8.10 31.78 16.42
N ILE A 1161 -8.25 31.59 17.73
CA ILE A 1161 -9.57 31.44 18.37
C ILE A 1161 -10.32 32.79 18.23
N PRO A 1162 -11.64 32.82 17.96
CA PRO A 1162 -12.34 34.10 17.88
C PRO A 1162 -12.27 34.88 19.20
N ASN A 1163 -12.03 36.20 19.16
CA ASN A 1163 -11.91 37.06 20.36
C ASN A 1163 -13.05 36.85 21.37
N ARG A 1164 -14.29 36.71 20.89
CA ARG A 1164 -15.48 36.46 21.72
C ARG A 1164 -15.41 35.17 22.56
N MET A 1165 -14.54 34.23 22.16
CA MET A 1165 -14.34 32.93 22.78
C MET A 1165 -13.16 32.93 23.75
N LEU A 1166 -12.57 34.07 24.13
CA LEU A 1166 -11.44 34.07 25.06
C LEU A 1166 -11.78 33.44 26.43
N LEU A 1167 -12.98 33.71 26.97
CA LEU A 1167 -13.45 33.14 28.25
C LEU A 1167 -14.38 31.93 28.05
N PRO A 1168 -14.28 30.86 28.87
CA PRO A 1168 -15.27 29.79 28.90
C PRO A 1168 -16.62 30.31 29.43
N LYS A 1169 -17.73 29.60 29.14
CA LYS A 1169 -19.08 30.06 29.52
C LYS A 1169 -19.22 30.42 31.01
N GLY A 1170 -18.65 29.65 31.92
CA GLY A 1170 -18.80 29.86 33.36
C GLY A 1170 -20.23 29.55 33.85
N SER A 1171 -20.64 30.15 34.97
CA SER A 1171 -21.96 29.90 35.58
C SER A 1171 -22.63 31.18 36.07
N GLU A 1172 -23.96 31.17 36.24
CA GLU A 1172 -24.70 32.33 36.75
C GLU A 1172 -24.21 32.80 38.13
N ASN A 1173 -23.80 31.85 38.97
CA ASN A 1173 -23.25 32.14 40.31
C ASN A 1173 -21.74 32.45 40.31
N GLY A 1174 -21.10 32.43 39.14
CA GLY A 1174 -19.65 32.58 38.98
C GLY A 1174 -18.92 31.26 39.20
N MET A 1175 -18.38 30.68 38.13
CA MET A 1175 -17.52 29.49 38.19
C MET A 1175 -16.11 29.88 38.60
N GLU A 1176 -15.53 29.18 39.57
CA GLU A 1176 -14.17 29.46 40.08
C GLU A 1176 -13.10 28.94 39.12
N PHE A 1177 -12.18 29.82 38.74
CA PHE A 1177 -10.97 29.51 38.00
C PHE A 1177 -9.76 30.06 38.76
N ALA A 1178 -8.60 29.46 38.54
CA ALA A 1178 -7.32 30.03 38.93
C ALA A 1178 -6.71 30.75 37.73
N LEU A 1179 -6.50 32.05 37.87
CA LEU A 1179 -5.70 32.86 36.97
C LEU A 1179 -4.23 32.72 37.39
N VAL A 1180 -3.46 32.00 36.58
CA VAL A 1180 -2.04 31.73 36.81
C VAL A 1180 -1.23 32.66 35.92
N VAL A 1181 -0.33 33.43 36.52
CA VAL A 1181 0.54 34.37 35.80
C VAL A 1181 1.98 34.06 36.13
N SER A 1182 2.83 34.00 35.10
CA SER A 1182 4.27 33.82 35.25
C SER A 1182 5.00 34.89 34.44
N VAL A 1183 5.93 35.59 35.08
CA VAL A 1183 6.79 36.60 34.45
C VAL A 1183 8.20 36.01 34.36
N THR A 1184 8.73 35.85 33.15
CA THR A 1184 10.04 35.21 32.94
C THR A 1184 10.98 36.10 32.15
N ASP A 1185 12.23 35.69 32.06
CA ASP A 1185 13.31 36.44 31.41
C ASP A 1185 13.12 36.49 29.89
N GLY A 1186 12.75 37.68 29.39
CA GLY A 1186 12.50 37.90 27.98
C GLY A 1186 13.74 37.74 27.11
N GLU A 1187 14.94 38.09 27.60
CA GLU A 1187 16.15 38.01 26.79
C GLU A 1187 16.63 36.56 26.58
N SER A 1188 16.29 35.64 27.49
CA SER A 1188 16.59 34.21 27.31
C SER A 1188 15.51 33.48 26.51
N ASP A 1189 14.29 33.99 26.55
CA ASP A 1189 13.13 33.36 25.93
C ASP A 1189 12.88 33.89 24.50
N GLU A 1190 13.37 35.07 24.13
CA GLU A 1190 13.16 35.73 22.83
C GLU A 1190 13.98 35.10 21.69
N GLN A 1191 13.29 34.74 20.60
CA GLN A 1191 13.89 34.16 19.39
C GLN A 1191 13.74 35.05 18.14
N HIS A 1192 13.24 36.29 18.28
CA HIS A 1192 12.88 37.16 17.15
C HIS A 1192 13.14 38.66 17.46
N ASP A 1193 13.74 39.40 16.53
CA ASP A 1193 14.29 40.76 16.78
C ASP A 1193 13.24 41.89 16.92
N ALA A 1194 11.95 41.63 16.65
CA ALA A 1194 10.88 42.65 16.56
C ALA A 1194 9.60 42.32 17.37
N LEU A 1195 9.72 41.74 18.56
CA LEU A 1195 8.56 41.22 19.32
C LEU A 1195 7.65 42.27 19.98
N GLU A 1196 8.14 43.47 20.26
CA GLU A 1196 7.28 44.53 20.84
C GLU A 1196 6.24 45.07 19.84
N ASP A 1197 6.50 44.90 18.53
CA ASP A 1197 5.63 45.35 17.44
C ASP A 1197 4.76 44.21 16.86
N ALA A 1198 5.03 42.93 17.21
CA ALA A 1198 4.31 41.72 16.77
C ALA A 1198 2.89 41.57 17.36
N THR A 1199 2.24 42.70 17.63
CA THR A 1199 0.96 42.82 18.35
C THR A 1199 -0.27 42.45 17.51
N THR A 1200 -0.09 42.06 16.25
CA THR A 1200 -1.20 41.83 15.30
C THR A 1200 -1.44 40.37 14.91
N GLU A 1201 -0.64 39.42 15.43
CA GLU A 1201 -0.76 38.00 15.08
C GLU A 1201 -0.93 37.10 16.31
N SER A 1202 -1.86 36.14 16.22
CA SER A 1202 -2.18 35.10 17.22
C SER A 1202 -1.12 33.99 17.27
N HIS A 1203 0.12 34.43 17.48
CA HIS A 1203 1.32 33.59 17.41
C HIS A 1203 1.32 32.42 18.39
N THR A 1204 0.57 32.49 19.50
CA THR A 1204 0.49 31.39 20.48
C THR A 1204 -0.17 30.13 19.90
N GLN A 1205 -1.09 30.28 18.96
CA GLN A 1205 -1.83 29.17 18.34
C GLN A 1205 -1.34 28.85 16.93
N CYS A 1206 -0.87 29.87 16.19
CA CYS A 1206 -0.57 29.71 14.77
C CYS A 1206 0.84 30.13 14.35
N GLY A 1207 1.70 30.51 15.30
CA GLY A 1207 3.05 30.98 15.02
C GLY A 1207 3.09 32.31 14.26
N ILE A 1208 4.28 32.65 13.78
CA ILE A 1208 4.50 33.77 12.86
C ILE A 1208 4.77 33.13 11.49
N HIS A 1209 4.04 33.57 10.46
CA HIS A 1209 4.10 32.91 9.15
C HIS A 1209 5.49 33.00 8.52
N GLY A 1210 6.04 31.85 8.09
CA GLY A 1210 7.34 31.76 7.44
C GLY A 1210 8.55 32.02 8.36
N GLU A 1211 8.31 32.32 9.63
CA GLU A 1211 9.33 32.70 10.61
C GLU A 1211 9.43 31.68 11.74
N LYS A 1212 10.50 31.79 12.53
CA LYS A 1212 10.65 30.96 13.73
C LYS A 1212 9.65 31.35 14.81
N TYR A 1213 9.22 30.37 15.60
CA TYR A 1213 8.37 30.64 16.75
C TYR A 1213 9.10 31.57 17.74
N PRO A 1214 8.44 32.62 18.25
CA PRO A 1214 9.12 33.70 18.96
C PRO A 1214 9.58 33.39 20.40
N ASP A 1215 9.11 32.30 21.01
CA ASP A 1215 9.42 31.90 22.39
C ASP A 1215 10.22 30.59 22.41
N HIS A 1216 11.48 30.64 22.87
CA HIS A 1216 12.37 29.49 22.99
C HIS A 1216 11.85 28.41 23.96
N GLN A 1217 10.95 28.76 24.87
CA GLN A 1217 10.41 27.81 25.81
C GLN A 1217 9.40 26.84 25.16
N PRO A 1218 9.22 25.63 25.72
CA PRO A 1218 8.14 24.74 25.31
C PRO A 1218 6.76 25.40 25.44
N MET A 1219 5.85 25.08 24.53
CA MET A 1219 4.47 25.55 24.63
C MET A 1219 3.82 24.99 25.91
N GLY A 1220 3.15 25.88 26.66
CA GLY A 1220 2.61 25.61 27.99
C GLY A 1220 3.57 25.83 29.15
N PHE A 1221 4.81 26.26 28.91
CA PHE A 1221 5.74 26.63 29.98
C PHE A 1221 5.14 27.73 30.90
N PRO A 1222 5.28 27.64 32.24
CA PRO A 1222 5.99 26.59 33.01
C PRO A 1222 5.08 25.46 33.54
N LEU A 1223 3.87 25.29 33.00
CA LEU A 1223 2.86 24.34 33.46
C LEU A 1223 2.82 23.03 32.65
N ASP A 1224 3.59 22.94 31.57
CA ASP A 1224 3.61 21.78 30.66
C ASP A 1224 4.24 20.53 31.30
N ARG A 1225 5.10 20.68 32.30
CA ARG A 1225 5.75 19.57 33.02
C ARG A 1225 5.16 19.31 34.40
N ARG A 1226 5.45 18.14 34.93
CA ARG A 1226 5.06 17.72 36.29
C ARG A 1226 5.61 18.67 37.35
N ILE A 1227 4.78 19.01 38.35
CA ILE A 1227 5.05 19.85 39.50
C ILE A 1227 4.87 19.00 40.79
N PRO A 1228 5.89 18.25 41.23
CA PRO A 1228 5.77 17.38 42.40
C PRO A 1228 5.58 18.13 43.72
N ASP A 1229 6.06 19.37 43.78
CA ASP A 1229 5.97 20.25 44.94
C ASP A 1229 5.48 21.63 44.50
N GLU A 1230 4.21 21.92 44.73
CA GLU A 1230 3.56 23.19 44.35
C GLU A 1230 4.28 24.42 44.94
N ARG A 1231 5.02 24.25 46.05
CA ARG A 1231 5.80 25.34 46.66
C ARG A 1231 6.88 25.86 45.72
N VAL A 1232 7.46 25.00 44.87
CA VAL A 1232 8.47 25.43 43.90
C VAL A 1232 7.87 26.50 42.98
N PHE A 1233 6.64 26.30 42.52
CA PHE A 1233 5.95 27.29 41.69
C PHE A 1233 5.39 28.48 42.50
N LEU A 1234 4.71 28.20 43.62
CA LEU A 1234 3.97 29.19 44.41
C LEU A 1234 4.86 30.09 45.28
N SER A 1235 6.11 29.68 45.57
CA SER A 1235 7.07 30.50 46.33
C SER A 1235 7.98 31.36 45.45
N SER A 1236 7.88 31.22 44.13
CA SER A 1236 8.63 32.04 43.19
C SER A 1236 7.98 33.42 43.11
N ASP A 1237 8.76 34.46 43.40
CA ASP A 1237 8.27 35.83 43.47
C ASP A 1237 7.73 36.37 42.13
N ASN A 1238 8.07 35.74 41.01
CA ASN A 1238 7.65 36.10 39.66
C ASN A 1238 6.39 35.36 39.18
N ASN A 1239 5.77 34.54 40.03
CA ASN A 1239 4.55 33.80 39.72
C ASN A 1239 3.38 34.23 40.61
N ALA A 1240 2.15 34.15 40.09
CA ALA A 1240 0.93 34.38 40.84
C ALA A 1240 -0.13 33.32 40.56
N TYR A 1241 -0.90 32.99 41.59
CA TYR A 1241 -2.05 32.08 41.52
C TYR A 1241 -3.25 32.76 42.18
N THR A 1242 -4.13 33.36 41.38
CA THR A 1242 -5.24 34.20 41.85
C THR A 1242 -6.58 33.57 41.50
N ILE A 1243 -7.47 33.40 42.48
CA ILE A 1243 -8.81 32.86 42.22
C ILE A 1243 -9.70 33.95 41.63
N VAL A 1244 -10.28 33.68 40.46
CA VAL A 1244 -11.24 34.53 39.77
C VAL A 1244 -12.54 33.78 39.53
N LYS A 1245 -13.62 34.51 39.22
CA LYS A 1245 -14.92 33.93 38.88
C LYS A 1245 -15.37 34.40 37.51
N VAL A 1246 -15.76 33.44 36.66
CA VAL A 1246 -16.39 33.71 35.36
C VAL A 1246 -17.89 33.54 35.49
N TYR A 1247 -18.63 34.63 35.28
CA TYR A 1247 -20.08 34.68 35.38
C TYR A 1247 -20.71 34.48 34.01
N HIS A 1248 -21.87 33.85 33.96
CA HIS A 1248 -22.71 33.80 32.77
C HIS A 1248 -24.00 34.58 33.01
N LYS A 1249 -24.39 35.45 32.09
CA LYS A 1249 -25.68 36.14 32.17
C LYS A 1249 -26.79 35.15 31.82
N GLY A 1250 -27.67 34.84 32.79
CA GLY A 1250 -28.73 33.86 32.61
C GLY A 1250 -29.69 34.17 31.45
N ASP A 1251 -30.21 33.11 30.83
CA ASP A 1251 -31.16 33.17 29.72
C ASP A 1251 -32.51 33.71 30.20
N HIS A 1252 -32.67 35.04 30.27
CA HIS A 1252 -33.99 35.64 30.52
C HIS A 1252 -34.91 35.33 29.34
N GLY A 1253 -35.86 34.43 29.58
CA GLY A 1253 -36.69 33.81 28.56
C GLY A 1253 -37.54 34.77 27.74
N GLU A 1254 -37.56 34.50 26.44
CA GLU A 1254 -38.77 34.55 25.62
C GLU A 1254 -39.28 33.12 25.43
N HIS A 1255 -39.79 32.52 26.51
CA HIS A 1255 -40.94 31.61 26.35
C HIS A 1255 -42.15 32.49 26.04
N GLY A 1256 -42.15 33.06 24.83
CA GLY A 1256 -43.32 33.63 24.19
C GLY A 1256 -44.23 32.47 23.82
N ASP A 1257 -45.33 32.38 24.55
CA ASP A 1257 -46.50 31.56 24.30
C ASP A 1257 -46.98 31.71 22.84
N HIS A 1258 -46.42 30.93 21.92
CA HIS A 1258 -46.99 30.75 20.58
C HIS A 1258 -47.80 29.46 20.58
N GLY A 1259 -49.08 29.66 20.89
CA GLY A 1259 -50.10 28.62 20.92
C GLY A 1259 -50.20 27.83 19.62
N GLU A 1260 -50.67 26.61 19.80
CA GLU A 1260 -51.30 25.77 18.80
C GLU A 1260 -52.14 26.61 17.83
N HIS A 1261 -51.77 26.65 16.54
CA HIS A 1261 -52.73 26.71 15.45
C HIS A 1261 -52.09 26.32 14.10
N HIS A 1262 -52.49 25.12 13.66
CA HIS A 1262 -52.59 24.57 12.30
C HIS A 1262 -51.35 24.38 11.43
#